data_AF-A0A0C5WFM0-F1
#
_entry.id   AF-A0A0C5WFM0-F1
#
_cell.length_a   1.000
_cell.length_b   1.000
_cell.length_c   1.000
_cell.angle_alpha   90.00
_cell.angle_beta   90.00
_cell.angle_gamma   90.00
#
_symmetry.space_group_name_H-M   'P 1'
#
loop_
_entity.id
_entity.type
_entity.pdbx_description
1 polymer ?
#
loop_
_entity_poly.entity_id
_entity_poly.type
_entity_poly.pdbx_seq_one_letter_code
_entity_poly.pdbx_strand_id
1 'polypeptide(L)'
;MAQSLTHPHIWIKDAEKQVILDKISQNTWASNLLNQYKSRVDSKRDSHKINPSTIISSIPSLPGNRTTHRDILTLGFDASLLYWLTDNEDYGQLAADILYNYTKKIAQISGNVDFHSGDYLIDSREAYTKPPMIYDFVHGFLVKSGTTVYDIDTGTRVPFNFTNSETAFKKLADNVFNRGGINSNHPVLEAPGALFNVLSIENDATRQTYFNNFMNGTSRQNGLTWMMNRCKDSGAWPEATGYSIGPQRIILELMEVVDRYSPSLNIFNNYKVILEDSFFFENYRFPNGSEVMRFGDAHRTRLNTEDLMERVFVISKRKGYTNLELKAEEMLKAFYSAKGGFNPTVSTQTLEWNNPLNLLWISNIALVNVTPISYSSSITIDYAGIAMQRNLNTNNRVESGLMGYTGGAHYVHSHLSGIDMEIYGLGAVMGTGGGDVGAGNNARDGDEFRNYHRIYAGHNTVIINGTSKGTGVGAWKADNQIKMDKTVTLAAEPVSLADPIASNFTFSAQVLDDGINNARQQRVFSVIRTSDNTGYYFDLFRSKSLGTNNFHDYVYHNVGDNVSMVDASNNPISLTPQVNRYPSVESVYAGKSIFFPGWHYFEQVNTSAPTTTSVKATIPMTKQGVRYMHMLMPGGESREYTACKGPATIEAQMGYDGIKTPIVTVRQPGEAWDRPFISVFEPSRNASGTVQSVENLYTGAKIVGAKVTSLVNGVIMTDYIISNENNGETYTSTNPNISFTGRFAIIRITPTTISQYIGQGQQLTYLGQTLYGDTDGKAYLEYANGPQPFAVTLLSPFNNQEFLLNQEVQLYANATTDTGNITKVEFYINGTLYQEATTFPYLLNWTPTMVGNYTIKAKAYNSGGNSIESTEITIVVNDVDKTDLTGDTYRLRNVATGKFLGANSSAGQPVIMRDTAEDNDRHWEFVKVDVSGTEYYNIDSKLNGVLRGTGGTFGGGAYLIVSTGNQPTNSDVDKVWTVHYNQADDTYRFEVKDGGRFMYEDPNGNVYNYAVSDTDARSKWQVIPASVTLSDQENELQESLIKVYPNPTSGAFEITVPKHLNSIKLEVSNIHGQLISSKMYDVNGGKVSLDITDKPNGVYFIKVNAEKPSFLKVIKK
;
A
#
# COMPACT_ATOMS: atom_id res chain seq x y z
N MET A 1 17.72 12.53 -37.15
CA MET A 1 19.06 12.42 -37.77
C MET A 1 19.75 11.24 -37.10
N ALA A 2 20.01 10.15 -37.83
CA ALA A 2 20.53 8.91 -37.27
C ALA A 2 22.07 8.98 -37.20
N GLN A 3 22.62 8.70 -36.03
CA GLN A 3 24.06 8.72 -35.76
C GLN A 3 24.60 7.32 -36.02
N SER A 4 25.67 7.20 -36.83
CA SER A 4 26.42 5.95 -36.96
C SER A 4 26.88 5.48 -35.57
N LEU A 5 26.70 4.20 -35.25
CA LEU A 5 27.10 3.65 -33.95
C LEU A 5 28.61 3.85 -33.71
N THR A 6 28.95 4.17 -32.47
CA THR A 6 30.34 4.28 -32.00
C THR A 6 30.52 3.30 -30.86
N HIS A 7 31.50 2.43 -30.96
CA HIS A 7 31.73 1.36 -29.99
C HIS A 7 32.91 1.65 -29.05
N PRO A 8 32.85 1.23 -27.76
CA PRO A 8 31.67 0.66 -27.10
C PRO A 8 30.58 1.71 -26.85
N HIS A 9 29.32 1.26 -26.72
CA HIS A 9 28.20 2.12 -26.29
C HIS A 9 27.14 1.45 -25.43
N ILE A 10 27.18 0.12 -25.23
CA ILE A 10 26.12 -0.58 -24.49
C ILE A 10 26.11 -0.13 -23.02
N TRP A 11 27.26 -0.13 -22.35
CA TRP A 11 27.37 0.29 -20.94
C TRP A 11 28.17 1.55 -20.71
N ILE A 12 29.07 1.87 -21.64
CA ILE A 12 30.04 2.94 -21.54
C ILE A 12 30.41 3.40 -22.95
N LYS A 13 30.76 4.67 -23.11
CA LYS A 13 31.27 5.23 -24.36
C LYS A 13 32.79 5.17 -24.38
N ASP A 14 33.39 5.07 -25.58
CA ASP A 14 34.85 5.11 -25.71
C ASP A 14 35.47 6.40 -25.10
N ALA A 15 34.76 7.53 -25.19
CA ALA A 15 35.16 8.79 -24.57
C ALA A 15 35.31 8.73 -23.04
N GLU A 16 34.72 7.72 -22.38
CA GLU A 16 34.81 7.49 -20.93
C GLU A 16 35.98 6.54 -20.56
N LYS A 17 36.73 6.00 -21.54
CA LYS A 17 37.87 5.08 -21.31
C LYS A 17 38.90 5.64 -20.32
N GLN A 18 39.32 6.89 -20.52
CA GLN A 18 40.33 7.51 -19.66
C GLN A 18 39.87 7.60 -18.20
N VAL A 19 38.58 7.89 -17.96
CA VAL A 19 38.02 7.93 -16.59
C VAL A 19 38.16 6.58 -15.89
N ILE A 20 38.00 5.47 -16.63
CA ILE A 20 38.19 4.12 -16.08
C ILE A 20 39.66 3.82 -15.82
N LEU A 21 40.57 4.22 -16.72
CA LEU A 21 42.01 4.07 -16.51
C LEU A 21 42.51 4.87 -15.30
N ASP A 22 42.02 6.09 -15.14
CA ASP A 22 42.30 6.92 -13.97
C ASP A 22 41.78 6.24 -12.70
N LYS A 23 40.53 5.74 -12.72
CA LYS A 23 39.94 4.96 -11.61
C LYS A 23 40.83 3.77 -11.23
N ILE A 24 41.29 3.00 -12.21
CA ILE A 24 42.19 1.84 -11.99
C ILE A 24 43.50 2.28 -11.35
N SER A 25 44.13 3.34 -11.87
CA SER A 25 45.44 3.83 -11.38
C SER A 25 45.39 4.41 -9.97
N GLN A 26 44.25 5.01 -9.59
CA GLN A 26 44.08 5.71 -8.32
C GLN A 26 43.52 4.82 -7.20
N ASN A 27 42.93 3.67 -7.53
CA ASN A 27 42.22 2.83 -6.57
C ASN A 27 42.73 1.39 -6.56
N THR A 28 43.21 0.93 -5.40
CA THR A 28 43.69 -0.45 -5.20
C THR A 28 42.63 -1.49 -5.52
N TRP A 29 41.36 -1.27 -5.14
CA TRP A 29 40.27 -2.22 -5.43
C TRP A 29 40.03 -2.38 -6.94
N ALA A 30 40.13 -1.30 -7.72
CA ALA A 30 39.92 -1.31 -9.17
C ALA A 30 41.10 -1.96 -9.89
N SER A 31 42.33 -1.65 -9.45
CA SER A 31 43.55 -2.35 -9.89
C SER A 31 43.49 -3.85 -9.59
N ASN A 32 43.03 -4.25 -8.40
CA ASN A 32 42.85 -5.66 -8.05
C ASN A 32 41.80 -6.34 -8.93
N LEU A 33 40.71 -5.66 -9.26
CA LEU A 33 39.68 -6.19 -10.15
C LEU A 33 40.22 -6.39 -11.59
N LEU A 34 40.99 -5.43 -12.11
CA LEU A 34 41.69 -5.59 -13.40
C LEU A 34 42.64 -6.79 -13.37
N ASN A 35 43.39 -6.99 -12.28
CA ASN A 35 44.29 -8.13 -12.13
C ASN A 35 43.54 -9.46 -12.07
N GLN A 36 42.34 -9.51 -11.49
CA GLN A 36 41.48 -10.70 -11.53
C GLN A 36 41.07 -11.03 -12.97
N TYR A 37 40.66 -10.04 -13.77
CA TYR A 37 40.37 -10.25 -15.19
C TYR A 37 41.60 -10.76 -15.96
N LYS A 38 42.77 -10.12 -15.79
CA LYS A 38 44.03 -10.60 -16.38
C LYS A 38 44.33 -12.05 -16.00
N SER A 39 44.15 -12.41 -14.73
CA SER A 39 44.39 -13.79 -14.24
C SER A 39 43.48 -14.81 -14.90
N ARG A 40 42.25 -14.45 -15.29
CA ARG A 40 41.32 -15.33 -16.02
C ARG A 40 41.73 -15.52 -17.50
N VAL A 41 42.40 -14.54 -18.10
CA VAL A 41 42.62 -14.47 -19.55
C VAL A 41 44.06 -14.75 -19.97
N ASP A 42 45.07 -14.29 -19.22
CA ASP A 42 46.47 -14.24 -19.66
C ASP A 42 47.01 -15.59 -20.14
N SER A 43 46.83 -16.65 -19.34
CA SER A 43 47.29 -18.00 -19.73
C SER A 43 46.59 -18.52 -20.99
N LYS A 44 45.31 -18.18 -21.19
CA LYS A 44 44.51 -18.58 -22.35
C LYS A 44 44.89 -17.76 -23.59
N ARG A 45 45.13 -16.46 -23.43
CA ARG A 45 45.67 -15.56 -24.45
C ARG A 45 47.02 -16.07 -24.95
N ASP A 46 47.94 -16.41 -24.04
CA ASP A 46 49.29 -16.85 -24.41
C ASP A 46 49.26 -18.19 -25.16
N SER A 47 48.41 -19.13 -24.71
CA SER A 47 48.19 -20.40 -25.41
C SER A 47 47.56 -20.20 -26.79
N HIS A 48 46.56 -19.32 -26.88
CA HIS A 48 45.89 -18.96 -28.14
C HIS A 48 46.84 -18.30 -29.15
N LYS A 49 47.73 -17.43 -28.68
CA LYS A 49 48.72 -16.75 -29.51
C LYS A 49 49.65 -17.73 -30.23
N ILE A 50 50.04 -18.80 -29.55
CA ILE A 50 50.89 -19.86 -30.12
C ILE A 50 50.08 -20.71 -31.10
N ASN A 51 48.88 -21.13 -30.71
CA ASN A 51 48.01 -21.95 -31.52
C ASN A 51 46.53 -21.65 -31.23
N PRO A 52 45.84 -20.89 -32.10
CA PRO A 52 44.45 -20.50 -31.89
C PRO A 52 43.50 -21.68 -31.70
N SER A 53 43.78 -22.82 -32.35
CA SER A 53 42.94 -24.01 -32.25
C SER A 53 42.81 -24.54 -30.82
N THR A 54 43.79 -24.31 -29.95
CA THR A 54 43.78 -24.78 -28.55
C THR A 54 42.60 -24.24 -27.73
N ILE A 55 42.11 -23.05 -28.08
CA ILE A 55 40.93 -22.44 -27.45
C ILE A 55 39.72 -22.61 -28.36
N ILE A 56 39.83 -22.29 -29.65
CA ILE A 56 38.67 -22.23 -30.54
C ILE A 56 38.03 -23.61 -30.77
N SER A 57 38.80 -24.71 -30.72
CA SER A 57 38.25 -26.07 -30.85
C SER A 57 37.36 -26.48 -29.68
N SER A 58 37.37 -25.73 -28.57
CA SER A 58 36.51 -25.99 -27.41
C SER A 58 35.09 -25.41 -27.56
N ILE A 59 34.85 -24.56 -28.57
CA ILE A 59 33.51 -24.02 -28.87
C ILE A 59 32.56 -25.20 -29.18
N PRO A 60 31.50 -25.40 -28.39
CA PRO A 60 30.59 -26.51 -28.61
C PRO A 60 29.71 -26.32 -29.86
N SER A 61 29.00 -27.37 -30.26
CA SER A 61 27.85 -27.27 -31.16
C SER A 61 26.74 -26.39 -30.56
N LEU A 62 25.80 -25.94 -31.37
CA LEU A 62 24.59 -25.24 -30.92
C LEU A 62 23.37 -26.10 -31.29
N PRO A 63 22.69 -26.76 -30.34
CA PRO A 63 22.97 -26.77 -28.90
C PRO A 63 24.20 -27.62 -28.51
N GLY A 64 24.80 -27.30 -27.38
CA GLY A 64 25.97 -27.97 -26.82
C GLY A 64 26.02 -27.91 -25.29
N ASN A 65 27.21 -28.08 -24.70
CA ASN A 65 27.36 -28.04 -23.25
C ASN A 65 27.23 -26.61 -22.71
N ARG A 66 26.22 -26.37 -21.85
CA ARG A 66 25.94 -25.05 -21.23
C ARG A 66 27.15 -24.45 -20.53
N THR A 67 27.84 -25.22 -19.70
CA THR A 67 29.00 -24.76 -18.93
C THR A 67 30.13 -24.35 -19.86
N THR A 68 30.41 -25.15 -20.90
CA THR A 68 31.44 -24.83 -21.88
C THR A 68 31.11 -23.56 -22.68
N HIS A 69 29.85 -23.39 -23.11
CA HIS A 69 29.40 -22.13 -23.74
C HIS A 69 29.61 -20.94 -22.82
N ARG A 70 29.17 -21.06 -21.56
CA ARG A 70 29.31 -20.00 -20.56
C ARG A 70 30.78 -19.61 -20.42
N ASP A 71 31.66 -20.57 -20.19
CA ASP A 71 33.06 -20.33 -19.87
C ASP A 71 33.83 -19.72 -21.06
N ILE A 72 33.61 -20.19 -22.29
CA ILE A 72 34.29 -19.64 -23.49
C ILE A 72 33.77 -18.24 -23.85
N LEU A 73 32.46 -18.01 -23.78
CA LEU A 73 31.92 -16.68 -24.03
C LEU A 73 32.39 -15.68 -22.96
N THR A 74 32.53 -16.12 -21.70
CA THR A 74 33.10 -15.26 -20.66
C THR A 74 34.57 -14.98 -20.90
N LEU A 75 35.35 -15.97 -21.33
CA LEU A 75 36.74 -15.75 -21.75
C LEU A 75 36.83 -14.71 -22.88
N GLY A 76 35.99 -14.84 -23.91
CA GLY A 76 35.92 -13.87 -25.01
C GLY A 76 35.54 -12.48 -24.53
N PHE A 77 34.61 -12.39 -23.58
CA PHE A 77 34.16 -11.13 -23.03
C PHE A 77 35.22 -10.45 -22.15
N ASP A 78 35.80 -11.18 -21.20
CA ASP A 78 36.91 -10.69 -20.36
C ASP A 78 38.10 -10.24 -21.23
N ALA A 79 38.41 -10.99 -22.30
CA ALA A 79 39.44 -10.60 -23.26
C ALA A 79 39.08 -9.32 -24.03
N SER A 80 37.83 -9.17 -24.48
CA SER A 80 37.40 -7.94 -25.18
C SER A 80 37.48 -6.69 -24.28
N LEU A 81 37.11 -6.81 -23.00
CA LEU A 81 37.24 -5.74 -22.02
C LEU A 81 38.71 -5.39 -21.78
N LEU A 82 39.58 -6.39 -21.62
CA LEU A 82 41.02 -6.18 -21.45
C LEU A 82 41.65 -5.55 -22.70
N TYR A 83 41.23 -5.94 -23.90
CA TYR A 83 41.64 -5.27 -25.13
C TYR A 83 41.28 -3.79 -25.09
N TRP A 84 40.01 -3.46 -24.82
CA TRP A 84 39.56 -2.08 -24.76
C TRP A 84 40.33 -1.27 -23.70
N LEU A 85 40.63 -1.84 -22.53
CA LEU A 85 41.37 -1.15 -21.47
C LEU A 85 42.87 -1.01 -21.75
N THR A 86 43.50 -1.96 -22.43
CA THR A 86 44.98 -2.04 -22.50
C THR A 86 45.55 -1.78 -23.89
N ASP A 87 44.69 -1.73 -24.92
CA ASP A 87 45.05 -1.71 -26.34
C ASP A 87 45.93 -2.89 -26.79
N ASN A 88 46.07 -3.94 -25.96
CA ASN A 88 46.85 -5.12 -26.29
C ASN A 88 46.06 -6.01 -27.26
N GLU A 89 46.52 -6.01 -28.51
CA GLU A 89 45.91 -6.72 -29.63
C GLU A 89 45.85 -8.25 -29.46
N ASP A 90 46.69 -8.85 -28.61
CA ASP A 90 46.61 -10.29 -28.34
C ASP A 90 45.29 -10.65 -27.62
N TYR A 91 44.80 -9.77 -26.73
CA TYR A 91 43.46 -9.94 -26.14
C TYR A 91 42.37 -9.72 -27.20
N GLY A 92 42.55 -8.70 -28.05
CA GLY A 92 41.60 -8.38 -29.12
C GLY A 92 41.45 -9.53 -30.11
N GLN A 93 42.57 -10.17 -30.48
CA GLN A 93 42.60 -11.32 -31.37
C GLN A 93 41.88 -12.54 -30.77
N LEU A 94 42.11 -12.85 -29.49
CA LEU A 94 41.41 -13.95 -28.79
C LEU A 94 39.89 -13.71 -28.77
N ALA A 95 39.46 -12.50 -28.39
CA ALA A 95 38.06 -12.14 -28.37
C ALA A 95 37.40 -12.19 -29.76
N ALA A 96 38.09 -11.66 -30.77
CA ALA A 96 37.64 -11.65 -32.16
C ALA A 96 37.49 -13.06 -32.74
N ASP A 97 38.45 -13.95 -32.46
CA ASP A 97 38.41 -15.35 -32.92
C ASP A 97 37.24 -16.12 -32.28
N ILE A 98 37.00 -15.93 -30.98
CA ILE A 98 35.82 -16.52 -30.29
C ILE A 98 34.52 -15.97 -30.91
N LEU A 99 34.40 -14.66 -31.05
CA LEU A 99 33.20 -14.00 -31.57
C LEU A 99 32.89 -14.43 -33.01
N TYR A 100 33.91 -14.50 -33.88
CA TYR A 100 33.75 -14.90 -35.28
C TYR A 100 33.13 -16.29 -35.38
N ASN A 101 33.64 -17.26 -34.62
CA ASN A 101 33.16 -18.64 -34.69
C ASN A 101 31.72 -18.78 -34.14
N TYR A 102 31.36 -18.06 -33.08
CA TYR A 102 29.97 -18.03 -32.60
C TYR A 102 29.02 -17.37 -33.59
N THR A 103 29.34 -16.17 -34.08
CA THR A 103 28.47 -15.43 -35.02
C THR A 103 28.30 -16.18 -36.34
N LYS A 104 29.37 -16.83 -36.86
CA LYS A 104 29.30 -17.74 -38.01
C LYS A 104 28.32 -18.89 -37.78
N LYS A 105 28.44 -19.62 -36.65
CA LYS A 105 27.55 -20.75 -36.32
C LYS A 105 26.10 -20.30 -36.17
N ILE A 106 25.84 -19.20 -35.45
CA ILE A 106 24.48 -18.68 -35.23
C ILE A 106 23.85 -18.21 -36.55
N ALA A 107 24.62 -17.52 -37.40
CA ALA A 107 24.14 -17.05 -38.70
C ALA A 107 23.71 -18.20 -39.63
N GLN A 108 24.27 -19.40 -39.47
CA GLN A 108 23.95 -20.58 -40.27
C GLN A 108 22.74 -21.39 -39.76
N ILE A 109 22.30 -21.22 -38.52
CA ILE A 109 21.16 -21.97 -37.95
C ILE A 109 19.84 -21.54 -38.60
N SER A 110 19.06 -22.49 -39.11
CA SER A 110 17.67 -22.23 -39.51
C SER A 110 16.73 -22.38 -38.31
N GLY A 111 15.87 -21.40 -38.05
CA GLY A 111 14.93 -21.42 -36.93
C GLY A 111 15.53 -20.96 -35.60
N ASN A 112 15.10 -21.58 -34.49
CA ASN A 112 15.47 -21.18 -33.14
C ASN A 112 16.95 -21.45 -32.85
N VAL A 113 17.62 -20.50 -32.18
CA VAL A 113 19.00 -20.65 -31.70
C VAL A 113 19.04 -21.10 -30.24
N ASP A 114 19.48 -22.32 -29.95
CA ASP A 114 19.68 -22.81 -28.58
C ASP A 114 21.18 -23.07 -28.34
N PHE A 115 21.72 -22.55 -27.22
CA PHE A 115 23.10 -22.82 -26.80
C PHE A 115 23.19 -24.12 -26.02
N HIS A 116 22.14 -24.51 -25.29
CA HIS A 116 22.10 -25.81 -24.64
C HIS A 116 20.74 -26.48 -24.81
N SER A 117 20.73 -27.81 -24.67
CA SER A 117 19.48 -28.56 -24.58
C SER A 117 18.86 -28.29 -23.20
N GLY A 118 17.80 -27.49 -23.14
CA GLY A 118 17.16 -27.13 -21.88
C GLY A 118 16.18 -25.96 -21.99
N ASP A 119 15.98 -25.29 -20.86
CA ASP A 119 15.10 -24.13 -20.76
C ASP A 119 15.74 -22.91 -21.46
N TYR A 120 15.06 -22.38 -22.46
CA TYR A 120 15.52 -21.22 -23.23
C TYR A 120 15.69 -19.96 -22.36
N LEU A 121 14.97 -19.84 -21.24
CA LEU A 121 15.14 -18.73 -20.28
C LEU A 121 16.59 -18.62 -19.79
N ILE A 122 17.29 -19.75 -19.69
CA ILE A 122 18.69 -19.77 -19.27
C ILE A 122 19.58 -19.20 -20.36
N ASP A 123 19.34 -19.54 -21.63
CA ASP A 123 20.13 -19.06 -22.76
C ASP A 123 19.99 -17.54 -22.95
N SER A 124 18.76 -17.04 -22.90
CA SER A 124 18.47 -15.62 -23.07
C SER A 124 19.08 -14.74 -21.98
N ARG A 125 19.12 -15.22 -20.73
CA ARG A 125 19.69 -14.45 -19.60
C ARG A 125 21.19 -14.66 -19.38
N GLU A 126 21.81 -15.71 -19.94
CA GLU A 126 23.24 -16.02 -19.74
C GLU A 126 24.07 -15.87 -21.03
N ALA A 127 23.68 -16.58 -22.10
CA ALA A 127 24.51 -16.72 -23.29
C ALA A 127 24.26 -15.59 -24.30
N TYR A 128 23.00 -15.19 -24.51
CA TYR A 128 22.65 -14.23 -25.56
C TYR A 128 23.23 -12.83 -25.33
N THR A 129 23.50 -12.47 -24.08
CA THR A 129 24.12 -11.18 -23.72
C THR A 129 25.58 -11.08 -24.16
N LYS A 130 26.31 -12.21 -24.23
CA LYS A 130 27.77 -12.19 -24.37
C LYS A 130 28.27 -11.86 -25.78
N PRO A 131 27.77 -12.47 -26.88
CA PRO A 131 28.21 -12.11 -28.24
C PRO A 131 28.14 -10.62 -28.56
N PRO A 132 27.03 -9.89 -28.30
CA PRO A 132 26.98 -8.45 -28.57
C PRO A 132 27.92 -7.66 -27.67
N MET A 133 28.10 -8.06 -26.41
CA MET A 133 29.05 -7.39 -25.51
C MET A 133 30.52 -7.59 -25.92
N ILE A 134 30.88 -8.79 -26.39
CA ILE A 134 32.22 -9.05 -26.97
C ILE A 134 32.44 -8.15 -28.18
N TYR A 135 31.44 -8.09 -29.07
CA TYR A 135 31.48 -7.25 -30.27
C TYR A 135 31.68 -5.78 -29.91
N ASP A 136 30.90 -5.26 -28.95
CA ASP A 136 30.95 -3.85 -28.54
C ASP A 136 32.35 -3.41 -28.06
N PHE A 137 33.02 -4.21 -27.22
CA PHE A 137 34.35 -3.87 -26.74
C PHE A 137 35.49 -4.18 -27.74
N VAL A 138 35.32 -5.19 -28.61
CA VAL A 138 36.36 -5.59 -29.59
C VAL A 138 36.23 -4.90 -30.95
N HIS A 139 35.14 -4.16 -31.20
CA HIS A 139 34.86 -3.54 -32.49
C HIS A 139 36.03 -2.72 -33.04
N GLY A 140 36.69 -1.92 -32.18
CA GLY A 140 37.86 -1.12 -32.54
C GLY A 140 39.03 -1.93 -33.10
N PHE A 141 39.18 -3.20 -32.74
CA PHE A 141 40.15 -4.13 -33.32
C PHE A 141 39.68 -4.66 -34.69
N LEU A 142 38.40 -5.02 -34.79
CA LEU A 142 37.80 -5.62 -35.98
C LEU A 142 37.84 -4.69 -37.20
N VAL A 143 37.69 -3.38 -36.98
CA VAL A 143 37.69 -2.38 -38.08
C VAL A 143 39.10 -1.92 -38.49
N LYS A 144 40.17 -2.36 -37.81
CA LYS A 144 41.53 -2.04 -38.24
C LYS A 144 41.81 -2.71 -39.59
N SER A 145 42.45 -1.96 -40.48
CA SER A 145 42.83 -2.46 -41.80
C SER A 145 43.75 -3.67 -41.69
N GLY A 146 43.39 -4.77 -42.34
CA GLY A 146 44.18 -6.01 -42.34
C GLY A 146 43.93 -6.96 -41.17
N THR A 147 43.02 -6.62 -40.24
CA THR A 147 42.60 -7.56 -39.18
C THR A 147 42.01 -8.83 -39.78
N THR A 148 42.44 -9.98 -39.26
CA THR A 148 41.91 -11.30 -39.62
C THR A 148 41.54 -12.09 -38.38
N VAL A 149 40.66 -13.07 -38.53
CA VAL A 149 40.18 -13.95 -37.47
C VAL A 149 40.38 -15.41 -37.84
N TYR A 150 40.57 -16.27 -36.85
CA TYR A 150 40.82 -17.70 -37.05
C TYR A 150 39.50 -18.45 -37.27
N ASP A 151 39.33 -19.05 -38.45
CA ASP A 151 38.19 -19.89 -38.78
C ASP A 151 38.51 -21.36 -38.49
N ILE A 152 37.82 -21.94 -37.50
CA ILE A 152 38.08 -23.31 -37.05
C ILE A 152 37.80 -24.36 -38.12
N ASP A 153 36.84 -24.11 -39.02
CA ASP A 153 36.43 -25.10 -40.01
C ASP A 153 37.46 -25.19 -41.15
N THR A 154 38.15 -24.09 -41.44
CA THR A 154 39.20 -24.05 -42.48
C THR A 154 40.61 -24.21 -41.92
N GLY A 155 40.81 -23.94 -40.63
CA GLY A 155 42.13 -23.89 -40.00
C GLY A 155 42.97 -22.68 -40.43
N THR A 156 42.35 -21.63 -41.01
CA THR A 156 43.05 -20.48 -41.59
C THR A 156 42.57 -19.14 -41.03
N ARG A 157 43.35 -18.08 -41.25
CA ARG A 157 43.00 -16.69 -40.94
C ARG A 157 42.19 -16.10 -42.10
N VAL A 158 41.03 -15.53 -41.81
CA VAL A 158 40.10 -14.92 -42.78
C VAL A 158 39.66 -13.53 -42.32
N PRO A 159 39.15 -12.64 -43.20
CA PRO A 159 38.53 -11.38 -42.77
C PRO A 159 37.31 -11.62 -41.87
N PHE A 160 37.08 -10.73 -40.90
CA PHE A 160 35.87 -10.79 -40.06
C PHE A 160 34.61 -10.52 -40.91
N ASN A 161 33.57 -11.33 -40.71
CA ASN A 161 32.32 -11.22 -41.47
C ASN A 161 31.25 -10.48 -40.68
N PHE A 162 31.15 -9.17 -40.91
CA PHE A 162 30.14 -8.30 -40.26
C PHE A 162 28.69 -8.66 -40.62
N THR A 163 28.45 -9.26 -41.80
CA THR A 163 27.11 -9.74 -42.17
C THR A 163 26.67 -10.91 -41.28
N ASN A 164 27.60 -11.79 -40.91
CA ASN A 164 27.30 -12.89 -39.99
C ASN A 164 27.00 -12.37 -38.57
N SER A 165 27.75 -11.38 -38.07
CA SER A 165 27.46 -10.79 -36.76
C SER A 165 26.11 -10.08 -36.73
N GLU A 166 25.82 -9.23 -37.72
CA GLU A 166 24.52 -8.58 -37.90
C GLU A 166 23.36 -9.60 -37.94
N THR A 167 23.54 -10.70 -38.67
CA THR A 167 22.55 -11.79 -38.75
C THR A 167 22.39 -12.50 -37.40
N ALA A 168 23.49 -12.76 -36.70
CA ALA A 168 23.47 -13.42 -35.40
C ALA A 168 22.73 -12.58 -34.36
N PHE A 169 23.00 -11.28 -34.27
CA PHE A 169 22.34 -10.39 -33.31
C PHE A 169 20.84 -10.30 -33.55
N LYS A 170 20.40 -10.17 -34.82
CA LYS A 170 18.97 -10.20 -35.17
C LYS A 170 18.31 -11.49 -34.71
N LYS A 171 18.92 -12.65 -35.01
CA LYS A 171 18.38 -13.96 -34.60
C LYS A 171 18.28 -14.11 -33.08
N LEU A 172 19.28 -13.67 -32.33
CA LEU A 172 19.25 -13.76 -30.85
C LEU A 172 18.17 -12.84 -30.26
N ALA A 173 18.01 -11.62 -30.79
CA ALA A 173 16.94 -10.72 -30.39
C ALA A 173 15.55 -11.27 -30.75
N ASP A 174 15.38 -11.78 -31.98
CA ASP A 174 14.14 -12.42 -32.44
C ASP A 174 13.80 -13.66 -31.62
N ASN A 175 14.79 -14.44 -31.20
CA ASN A 175 14.57 -15.58 -30.33
C ASN A 175 13.90 -15.15 -29.01
N VAL A 176 14.36 -14.06 -28.38
CA VAL A 176 13.72 -13.51 -27.17
C VAL A 176 12.33 -12.98 -27.50
N PHE A 177 12.19 -12.17 -28.53
CA PHE A 177 10.91 -11.58 -28.92
C PHE A 177 9.85 -12.60 -29.31
N ASN A 178 10.23 -13.78 -29.81
CA ASN A 178 9.30 -14.82 -30.24
C ASN A 178 9.07 -15.90 -29.17
N ARG A 179 9.96 -16.06 -28.20
CA ARG A 179 9.91 -17.18 -27.23
C ARG A 179 9.77 -16.76 -25.77
N GLY A 180 9.97 -15.49 -25.46
CA GLY A 180 9.97 -14.93 -24.10
C GLY A 180 8.76 -15.26 -23.23
N GLY A 181 8.85 -14.82 -21.98
CA GLY A 181 7.77 -14.86 -21.02
C GLY A 181 6.87 -13.63 -21.08
N ILE A 182 5.68 -13.74 -20.49
CA ILE A 182 4.77 -12.63 -20.25
C ILE A 182 4.25 -12.67 -18.81
N ASN A 183 3.91 -11.50 -18.26
CA ASN A 183 3.22 -11.33 -16.98
C ASN A 183 3.94 -11.95 -15.75
N SER A 184 5.28 -11.99 -15.78
CA SER A 184 6.13 -12.46 -14.67
C SER A 184 7.53 -11.82 -14.76
N ASN A 185 8.45 -12.23 -13.90
CA ASN A 185 9.84 -11.80 -13.91
C ASN A 185 10.62 -12.32 -15.11
N HIS A 186 10.14 -13.37 -15.78
CA HIS A 186 10.84 -13.99 -16.91
C HIS A 186 11.19 -12.96 -18.00
N PRO A 187 10.25 -12.16 -18.55
CA PRO A 187 10.59 -11.15 -19.54
C PRO A 187 11.64 -10.14 -19.07
N VAL A 188 11.71 -9.84 -17.76
CA VAL A 188 12.75 -8.96 -17.21
C VAL A 188 14.12 -9.63 -17.25
N LEU A 189 14.21 -10.92 -16.90
CA LEU A 189 15.45 -11.69 -16.94
C LEU A 189 15.98 -11.87 -18.37
N GLU A 190 15.08 -11.94 -19.35
CA GLU A 190 15.39 -12.17 -20.77
C GLU A 190 15.76 -10.88 -21.51
N ALA A 191 15.26 -9.75 -21.03
CA ALA A 191 15.40 -8.44 -21.66
C ALA A 191 16.85 -7.99 -21.94
N PRO A 192 17.86 -8.23 -21.07
CA PRO A 192 19.25 -7.96 -21.42
C PRO A 192 19.72 -8.69 -22.68
N GLY A 193 19.30 -9.96 -22.83
CA GLY A 193 19.59 -10.77 -24.01
C GLY A 193 18.97 -10.22 -25.29
N ALA A 194 17.82 -9.54 -25.20
CA ALA A 194 17.27 -8.79 -26.33
C ALA A 194 18.02 -7.48 -26.56
N LEU A 195 18.06 -6.61 -25.55
CA LEU A 195 18.54 -5.23 -25.70
C LEU A 195 19.97 -5.14 -26.23
N PHE A 196 20.90 -5.95 -25.70
CA PHE A 196 22.31 -5.85 -26.11
C PHE A 196 22.50 -6.30 -27.56
N ASN A 197 21.75 -7.31 -28.00
CA ASN A 197 21.74 -7.71 -29.41
C ASN A 197 21.13 -6.62 -30.29
N VAL A 198 20.01 -6.01 -29.87
CA VAL A 198 19.42 -4.86 -30.59
C VAL A 198 20.42 -3.72 -30.75
N LEU A 199 21.14 -3.37 -29.68
CA LEU A 199 22.11 -2.28 -29.69
C LEU A 199 23.37 -2.59 -30.51
N SER A 200 23.59 -3.84 -30.93
CA SER A 200 24.70 -4.25 -31.78
C SER A 200 24.33 -4.37 -33.26
N ILE A 201 23.09 -4.06 -33.65
CA ILE A 201 22.65 -4.00 -35.05
C ILE A 201 23.17 -2.69 -35.68
N GLU A 202 24.04 -2.79 -36.67
CA GLU A 202 24.69 -1.63 -37.30
C GLU A 202 23.71 -0.81 -38.15
N ASN A 203 22.78 -1.48 -38.82
CA ASN A 203 21.79 -0.80 -39.66
C ASN A 203 20.79 -0.01 -38.81
N ASP A 204 20.87 1.32 -38.84
CA ASP A 204 20.03 2.24 -38.04
C ASP A 204 18.53 1.99 -38.13
N ALA A 205 18.00 1.80 -39.35
CA ALA A 205 16.56 1.59 -39.55
C ALA A 205 16.10 0.25 -38.95
N THR A 206 16.91 -0.80 -39.12
CA THR A 206 16.64 -2.11 -38.52
C THR A 206 16.75 -2.05 -37.00
N ARG A 207 17.83 -1.44 -36.48
CA ARG A 207 18.03 -1.23 -35.05
C ARG A 207 16.86 -0.48 -34.41
N GLN A 208 16.38 0.60 -35.03
CA GLN A 208 15.23 1.35 -34.54
C GLN A 208 13.96 0.50 -34.47
N THR A 209 13.74 -0.38 -35.45
CA THR A 209 12.59 -1.30 -35.46
C THR A 209 12.64 -2.28 -34.30
N TYR A 210 13.79 -2.93 -34.10
CA TYR A 210 14.02 -3.86 -33.00
C TYR A 210 13.98 -3.16 -31.63
N PHE A 211 14.49 -1.93 -31.55
CA PHE A 211 14.43 -1.12 -30.34
C PHE A 211 12.99 -0.74 -29.98
N ASN A 212 12.15 -0.43 -30.96
CA ASN A 212 10.72 -0.22 -30.73
C ASN A 212 10.03 -1.49 -30.21
N ASN A 213 10.38 -2.68 -30.74
CA ASN A 213 9.88 -3.95 -30.22
C ASN A 213 10.34 -4.20 -28.78
N PHE A 214 11.58 -3.86 -28.43
CA PHE A 214 12.07 -3.95 -27.06
C PHE A 214 11.31 -3.02 -26.10
N MET A 215 11.06 -1.77 -26.50
CA MET A 215 10.35 -0.80 -25.66
C MET A 215 8.86 -1.18 -25.48
N ASN A 216 8.18 -1.56 -26.56
CA ASN A 216 6.74 -1.81 -26.57
C ASN A 216 6.37 -3.24 -26.20
N GLY A 217 7.27 -4.19 -26.43
CA GLY A 217 7.03 -5.62 -26.30
C GLY A 217 6.45 -6.25 -27.56
N THR A 218 6.31 -7.57 -27.51
CA THR A 218 5.69 -8.42 -28.52
C THR A 218 4.60 -9.28 -27.86
N SER A 219 3.93 -10.14 -28.64
CA SER A 219 2.96 -11.12 -28.12
C SER A 219 3.58 -12.16 -27.18
N ARG A 220 4.91 -12.27 -27.16
CA ARG A 220 5.67 -13.28 -26.42
C ARG A 220 6.72 -12.67 -25.50
N GLN A 221 6.85 -11.36 -25.42
CA GLN A 221 7.84 -10.71 -24.56
C GLN A 221 7.28 -9.35 -24.14
N ASN A 222 7.06 -9.13 -22.84
CA ASN A 222 6.71 -7.79 -22.38
C ASN A 222 7.88 -6.82 -22.63
N GLY A 223 7.56 -5.59 -23.04
CA GLY A 223 8.54 -4.54 -23.28
C GLY A 223 8.95 -3.78 -22.02
N LEU A 224 10.04 -3.01 -22.11
CA LEU A 224 10.54 -2.23 -20.96
C LEU A 224 9.48 -1.24 -20.44
N THR A 225 8.67 -0.64 -21.31
CA THR A 225 7.58 0.27 -20.89
C THR A 225 6.59 -0.43 -19.96
N TRP A 226 6.23 -1.68 -20.27
CA TRP A 226 5.35 -2.47 -19.42
C TRP A 226 6.01 -2.75 -18.06
N MET A 227 7.30 -3.11 -18.05
CA MET A 227 8.05 -3.39 -16.82
C MET A 227 8.12 -2.15 -15.91
N MET A 228 8.44 -0.98 -16.47
CA MET A 228 8.53 0.28 -15.72
C MET A 228 7.17 0.69 -15.15
N ASN A 229 6.09 0.57 -15.93
CA ASN A 229 4.74 0.82 -15.42
C ASN A 229 4.39 -0.16 -14.29
N ARG A 230 4.74 -1.44 -14.42
CA ARG A 230 4.45 -2.44 -13.39
C ARG A 230 5.14 -2.13 -12.06
N CYS A 231 6.39 -1.70 -12.08
CA CYS A 231 7.10 -1.20 -10.89
C CYS A 231 6.42 0.05 -10.33
N LYS A 232 6.22 1.07 -11.17
CA LYS A 232 5.62 2.36 -10.78
C LYS A 232 4.26 2.18 -10.11
N ASP A 233 3.39 1.36 -10.68
CA ASP A 233 2.01 1.19 -10.20
C ASP A 233 1.95 0.39 -8.89
N SER A 234 2.96 -0.43 -8.60
CA SER A 234 2.98 -1.30 -7.41
C SER A 234 3.97 -0.85 -6.34
N GLY A 235 4.74 0.21 -6.58
CA GLY A 235 5.90 0.64 -5.80
C GLY A 235 7.11 -0.29 -5.99
N ALA A 236 6.91 -1.60 -5.88
CA ALA A 236 7.94 -2.62 -6.07
C ALA A 236 7.58 -3.55 -7.23
N TRP A 237 8.58 -4.29 -7.75
CA TRP A 237 8.28 -5.41 -8.65
C TRP A 237 7.32 -6.42 -7.95
N PRO A 238 6.12 -6.67 -8.50
CA PRO A 238 5.01 -7.23 -7.74
C PRO A 238 4.98 -8.78 -7.76
N GLU A 239 5.98 -9.39 -7.13
CA GLU A 239 6.08 -10.84 -6.94
C GLU A 239 6.44 -11.19 -5.49
N ALA A 240 6.62 -12.48 -5.20
CA ALA A 240 7.15 -12.96 -3.94
C ALA A 240 8.48 -12.29 -3.57
N THR A 241 8.84 -12.30 -2.28
CA THR A 241 10.05 -11.64 -1.78
C THR A 241 11.30 -12.04 -2.57
N GLY A 242 11.46 -13.35 -2.85
CA GLY A 242 12.61 -13.88 -3.57
C GLY A 242 12.71 -13.45 -5.03
N TYR A 243 11.64 -12.90 -5.61
CA TYR A 243 11.53 -12.54 -7.03
C TYR A 243 11.28 -11.06 -7.29
N SER A 244 11.27 -10.23 -6.26
CA SER A 244 11.00 -8.80 -6.44
C SER A 244 12.27 -7.98 -6.72
N ILE A 245 13.35 -8.22 -5.96
CA ILE A 245 14.56 -7.38 -6.01
C ILE A 245 15.36 -7.60 -7.30
N GLY A 246 15.52 -8.85 -7.72
CA GLY A 246 16.31 -9.18 -8.92
C GLY A 246 15.78 -8.48 -10.17
N PRO A 247 14.48 -8.59 -10.47
CA PRO A 247 13.84 -7.84 -11.56
C PRO A 247 13.93 -6.33 -11.40
N GLN A 248 13.66 -5.76 -10.21
CA GLN A 248 13.79 -4.32 -9.98
C GLN A 248 15.20 -3.82 -10.36
N ARG A 249 16.24 -4.53 -9.93
CA ARG A 249 17.64 -4.19 -10.23
C ARG A 249 17.92 -4.25 -11.74
N ILE A 250 17.45 -5.29 -12.43
CA ILE A 250 17.63 -5.42 -13.88
C ILE A 250 16.87 -4.34 -14.63
N ILE A 251 15.67 -3.96 -14.19
CA ILE A 251 14.91 -2.86 -14.78
C ILE A 251 15.67 -1.55 -14.67
N LEU A 252 16.25 -1.22 -13.51
CA LEU A 252 17.09 -0.04 -13.37
C LEU A 252 18.32 -0.07 -14.30
N GLU A 253 18.93 -1.23 -14.47
CA GLU A 253 20.05 -1.41 -15.39
C GLU A 253 19.64 -1.20 -16.85
N LEU A 254 18.50 -1.75 -17.27
CA LEU A 254 17.95 -1.55 -18.61
C LEU A 254 17.55 -0.08 -18.83
N MET A 255 16.95 0.58 -17.83
CA MET A 255 16.63 2.00 -17.88
C MET A 255 17.90 2.86 -18.05
N GLU A 256 18.98 2.53 -17.35
CA GLU A 256 20.27 3.21 -17.47
C GLU A 256 20.86 3.06 -18.88
N VAL A 257 20.88 1.84 -19.42
CA VAL A 257 21.35 1.57 -20.78
C VAL A 257 20.51 2.32 -21.82
N VAL A 258 19.18 2.27 -21.68
CA VAL A 258 18.28 2.95 -22.62
C VAL A 258 18.38 4.47 -22.51
N ASP A 259 18.48 5.05 -21.31
CA ASP A 259 18.64 6.50 -21.14
C ASP A 259 19.98 7.00 -21.70
N ARG A 260 21.05 6.19 -21.65
CA ARG A 260 22.34 6.52 -22.30
C ARG A 260 22.26 6.45 -23.83
N TYR A 261 21.55 5.45 -24.36
CA TYR A 261 21.39 5.24 -25.80
C TYR A 261 20.43 6.27 -26.43
N SER A 262 19.29 6.52 -25.79
CA SER A 262 18.25 7.42 -26.27
C SER A 262 17.79 8.39 -25.16
N PRO A 263 18.60 9.41 -24.81
CA PRO A 263 18.29 10.36 -23.75
C PRO A 263 16.97 11.12 -23.97
N SER A 264 16.55 11.28 -25.23
CA SER A 264 15.29 11.95 -25.59
C SER A 264 14.03 11.28 -25.05
N LEU A 265 14.11 10.00 -24.65
CA LEU A 265 12.99 9.30 -24.01
C LEU A 265 12.70 9.79 -22.59
N ASN A 266 13.64 10.51 -21.96
CA ASN A 266 13.49 11.07 -20.61
C ASN A 266 13.00 10.05 -19.57
N ILE A 267 13.50 8.81 -19.64
CA ILE A 267 13.00 7.68 -18.84
C ILE A 267 13.01 7.99 -17.34
N PHE A 268 14.14 8.49 -16.81
CA PHE A 268 14.25 8.78 -15.38
C PHE A 268 13.47 10.01 -14.92
N ASN A 269 13.00 10.88 -15.84
CA ASN A 269 12.08 11.95 -15.46
C ASN A 269 10.65 11.40 -15.32
N ASN A 270 10.27 10.46 -16.18
CA ASN A 270 8.93 9.85 -16.20
C ASN A 270 8.74 8.75 -15.14
N TYR A 271 9.84 8.12 -14.72
CA TYR A 271 9.86 6.94 -13.85
C TYR A 271 10.82 7.07 -12.66
N LYS A 272 11.07 8.30 -12.18
CA LYS A 272 11.93 8.58 -11.01
C LYS A 272 11.53 7.77 -9.77
N VAL A 273 10.24 7.54 -9.60
CA VAL A 273 9.67 6.79 -8.46
C VAL A 273 10.24 5.38 -8.31
N ILE A 274 10.66 4.72 -9.41
CA ILE A 274 11.30 3.39 -9.35
C ILE A 274 12.62 3.42 -8.57
N LEU A 275 13.36 4.54 -8.61
CA LEU A 275 14.56 4.75 -7.80
C LEU A 275 14.19 5.02 -6.32
N GLU A 276 13.14 5.78 -6.07
CA GLU A 276 12.65 6.13 -4.74
C GLU A 276 12.12 4.89 -3.99
N ASP A 277 11.39 4.02 -4.70
CA ASP A 277 10.83 2.80 -4.13
C ASP A 277 11.88 1.71 -3.96
N SER A 278 13.04 1.81 -4.59
CA SER A 278 14.11 0.80 -4.42
C SER A 278 14.63 0.72 -2.98
N PHE A 279 14.49 1.80 -2.21
CA PHE A 279 14.82 1.83 -0.77
C PHE A 279 13.84 1.02 0.08
N PHE A 280 12.64 0.73 -0.43
CA PHE A 280 11.59 0.01 0.28
C PHE A 280 12.03 -1.40 0.71
N PHE A 281 12.73 -2.12 -0.18
CA PHE A 281 13.09 -3.53 0.00
C PHE A 281 13.89 -3.83 1.25
N GLU A 282 14.71 -2.90 1.73
CA GLU A 282 15.52 -3.12 2.94
C GLU A 282 14.64 -3.29 4.18
N ASN A 283 13.41 -2.75 4.16
CA ASN A 283 12.45 -2.96 5.24
C ASN A 283 11.94 -4.40 5.36
N TYR A 284 12.29 -5.31 4.44
CA TYR A 284 11.96 -6.73 4.56
C TYR A 284 12.84 -7.46 5.57
N ARG A 285 13.96 -6.86 6.03
CA ARG A 285 14.86 -7.49 7.00
C ARG A 285 14.26 -7.52 8.40
N PHE A 286 14.44 -8.64 9.09
CA PHE A 286 14.19 -8.74 10.52
C PHE A 286 15.25 -8.00 11.34
N PRO A 287 15.00 -7.70 12.62
CA PRO A 287 15.92 -6.91 13.45
C PRO A 287 17.35 -7.47 13.62
N ASN A 288 17.58 -8.76 13.34
CA ASN A 288 18.94 -9.33 13.29
C ASN A 288 19.73 -8.96 12.02
N GLY A 289 19.09 -8.36 11.02
CA GLY A 289 19.69 -7.97 9.74
C GLY A 289 19.98 -9.12 8.77
N SER A 290 20.05 -10.36 9.25
CA SER A 290 20.36 -11.55 8.45
C SER A 290 19.13 -12.25 7.90
N GLU A 291 18.03 -12.28 8.65
CA GLU A 291 16.78 -12.93 8.26
C GLU A 291 15.84 -11.95 7.57
N VAL A 292 15.01 -12.43 6.64
CA VAL A 292 14.05 -11.61 5.89
C VAL A 292 12.64 -12.18 5.92
N MET A 293 11.63 -11.31 5.78
CA MET A 293 10.22 -11.69 5.60
C MET A 293 10.08 -12.64 4.40
N ARG A 294 9.36 -13.77 4.57
CA ARG A 294 9.19 -14.76 3.50
C ARG A 294 7.73 -14.90 3.12
N PHE A 295 7.30 -14.14 2.12
CA PHE A 295 6.00 -14.34 1.50
C PHE A 295 6.16 -14.91 0.08
N GLY A 296 5.43 -16.00 -0.20
CA GLY A 296 5.60 -16.80 -1.41
C GLY A 296 6.96 -17.50 -1.46
N ASP A 297 7.43 -17.81 -2.67
CA ASP A 297 8.74 -18.43 -2.87
C ASP A 297 9.87 -17.44 -2.49
N ALA A 298 10.53 -17.68 -1.36
CA ALA A 298 11.62 -16.83 -0.85
C ALA A 298 12.58 -17.56 0.11
N HIS A 299 13.87 -17.26 0.01
CA HIS A 299 14.89 -17.70 0.96
C HIS A 299 14.90 -16.83 2.23
N ARG A 300 15.23 -17.42 3.39
CA ARG A 300 15.24 -16.74 4.70
C ARG A 300 16.37 -15.74 4.87
N THR A 301 17.51 -15.95 4.20
CA THR A 301 18.74 -15.16 4.42
C THR A 301 19.22 -14.40 3.19
N ARG A 302 18.45 -14.42 2.10
CA ARG A 302 18.85 -13.84 0.82
C ARG A 302 18.01 -12.61 0.47
N LEU A 303 18.64 -11.44 0.54
CA LEU A 303 18.07 -10.17 0.12
C LEU A 303 19.20 -9.29 -0.43
N ASN A 304 19.30 -9.18 -1.75
CA ASN A 304 20.42 -8.53 -2.43
C ASN A 304 20.17 -7.02 -2.63
N THR A 305 19.90 -6.30 -1.54
CA THR A 305 19.64 -4.84 -1.58
C THR A 305 20.89 -4.03 -1.86
N GLU A 306 22.09 -4.53 -1.55
CA GLU A 306 23.36 -3.87 -1.87
C GLU A 306 23.50 -3.60 -3.36
N ASP A 307 23.42 -4.63 -4.22
CA ASP A 307 23.50 -4.47 -5.68
C ASP A 307 22.45 -3.48 -6.22
N LEU A 308 21.26 -3.45 -5.59
CA LEU A 308 20.20 -2.52 -5.96
C LEU A 308 20.57 -1.08 -5.58
N MET A 309 21.08 -0.86 -4.37
CA MET A 309 21.54 0.46 -3.92
C MET A 309 22.73 0.96 -4.73
N GLU A 310 23.62 0.08 -5.19
CA GLU A 310 24.70 0.44 -6.11
C GLU A 310 24.15 0.99 -7.43
N ARG A 311 23.09 0.37 -7.99
CA ARG A 311 22.41 0.90 -9.19
C ARG A 311 21.76 2.24 -8.93
N VAL A 312 21.04 2.38 -7.81
CA VAL A 312 20.40 3.66 -7.42
C VAL A 312 21.44 4.76 -7.28
N PHE A 313 22.57 4.47 -6.61
CA PHE A 313 23.67 5.43 -6.42
C PHE A 313 24.25 5.89 -7.76
N VAL A 314 24.62 4.95 -8.64
CA VAL A 314 25.20 5.24 -9.96
C VAL A 314 24.27 6.13 -10.79
N ILE A 315 23.00 5.75 -10.87
CA ILE A 315 22.00 6.48 -11.66
C ILE A 315 21.76 7.86 -11.05
N SER A 316 21.57 7.94 -9.74
CA SER A 316 21.29 9.21 -9.04
C SER A 316 22.44 10.20 -9.21
N LYS A 317 23.69 9.74 -9.09
CA LYS A 317 24.87 10.57 -9.31
C LYS A 317 24.95 11.09 -10.74
N ARG A 318 24.70 10.24 -11.75
CA ARG A 318 24.70 10.67 -13.16
C ARG A 318 23.59 11.67 -13.47
N LYS A 319 22.40 11.47 -12.88
CA LYS A 319 21.23 12.33 -13.13
C LYS A 319 21.19 13.58 -12.24
N GLY A 320 22.08 13.69 -11.25
CA GLY A 320 22.11 14.81 -10.30
C GLY A 320 20.99 14.76 -9.25
N TYR A 321 20.53 13.57 -8.89
CA TYR A 321 19.51 13.36 -7.86
C TYR A 321 20.14 13.29 -6.46
N THR A 322 20.64 14.42 -5.97
CA THR A 322 21.47 14.50 -4.74
C THR A 322 20.86 13.80 -3.52
N ASN A 323 19.55 13.94 -3.27
CA ASN A 323 18.92 13.29 -2.13
C ASN A 323 18.93 11.76 -2.23
N LEU A 324 18.74 11.21 -3.42
CA LEU A 324 18.77 9.76 -3.65
C LEU A 324 20.21 9.23 -3.64
N GLU A 325 21.15 10.00 -4.18
CA GLU A 325 22.58 9.70 -4.10
C GLU A 325 23.04 9.58 -2.65
N LEU A 326 22.78 10.59 -1.81
CA LEU A 326 23.17 10.60 -0.40
C LEU A 326 22.53 9.45 0.38
N LYS A 327 21.24 9.19 0.16
CA LYS A 327 20.52 8.10 0.83
C LYS A 327 21.09 6.72 0.44
N ALA A 328 21.40 6.50 -0.84
CA ALA A 328 22.03 5.27 -1.29
C ALA A 328 23.46 5.15 -0.76
N GLU A 329 24.22 6.25 -0.70
CA GLU A 329 25.57 6.29 -0.15
C GLU A 329 25.60 5.87 1.33
N GLU A 330 24.68 6.39 2.15
CA GLU A 330 24.57 6.03 3.57
C GLU A 330 24.31 4.54 3.77
N MET A 331 23.42 3.94 2.97
CA MET A 331 23.15 2.50 3.03
C MET A 331 24.37 1.67 2.57
N LEU A 332 25.02 2.08 1.49
CA LEU A 332 26.22 1.40 0.98
C LEU A 332 27.37 1.47 1.99
N LYS A 333 27.56 2.58 2.71
CA LYS A 333 28.52 2.66 3.83
C LYS A 333 28.25 1.59 4.88
N ALA A 334 26.99 1.40 5.27
CA ALA A 334 26.62 0.37 6.24
C ALA A 334 26.91 -1.04 5.70
N PHE A 335 26.55 -1.33 4.45
CA PHE A 335 26.81 -2.64 3.82
C PHE A 335 28.31 -2.94 3.70
N TYR A 336 29.09 -1.99 3.19
CA TYR A 336 30.54 -2.15 3.02
C TYR A 336 31.25 -2.26 4.37
N SER A 337 30.83 -1.48 5.37
CA SER A 337 31.36 -1.60 6.73
C SER A 337 31.09 -3.00 7.33
N ALA A 338 29.90 -3.56 7.12
CA ALA A 338 29.55 -4.89 7.60
C ALA A 338 30.39 -6.01 6.94
N LYS A 339 30.91 -5.77 5.74
CA LYS A 339 31.79 -6.70 5.00
C LYS A 339 33.29 -6.46 5.22
N GLY A 340 33.67 -5.49 6.07
CA GLY A 340 35.07 -5.13 6.31
C GLY A 340 35.71 -4.27 5.22
N GLY A 341 34.90 -3.63 4.37
CA GLY A 341 35.35 -2.74 3.31
C GLY A 341 34.76 -3.06 1.93
N PHE A 342 35.02 -2.18 0.97
CA PHE A 342 34.68 -2.39 -0.44
C PHE A 342 35.80 -3.14 -1.17
N ASN A 343 35.57 -4.44 -1.43
CA ASN A 343 36.53 -5.30 -2.13
C ASN A 343 35.80 -6.23 -3.12
N PRO A 344 35.37 -5.71 -4.28
CA PRO A 344 34.61 -6.49 -5.25
C PRO A 344 35.47 -7.61 -5.87
N THR A 345 34.81 -8.70 -6.25
CA THR A 345 35.44 -9.85 -6.91
C THR A 345 34.74 -10.18 -8.23
N VAL A 346 35.49 -10.77 -9.17
CA VAL A 346 34.91 -11.26 -10.43
C VAL A 346 34.31 -12.65 -10.19
N SER A 347 32.99 -12.76 -10.20
CA SER A 347 32.28 -14.04 -9.99
C SER A 347 32.39 -14.99 -11.20
N THR A 348 32.18 -16.30 -10.99
CA THR A 348 32.22 -17.33 -12.05
C THR A 348 30.90 -18.13 -12.15
N GLN A 349 29.76 -17.49 -11.91
CA GLN A 349 28.45 -18.16 -11.79
C GLN A 349 27.38 -17.56 -12.72
N THR A 350 26.16 -18.10 -12.65
CA THR A 350 24.99 -17.62 -13.41
C THR A 350 24.82 -16.10 -13.28
N LEU A 351 24.69 -15.41 -14.41
CA LEU A 351 24.62 -13.94 -14.55
C LEU A 351 25.95 -13.18 -14.38
N GLU A 352 27.11 -13.84 -14.47
CA GLU A 352 28.44 -13.18 -14.46
C GLU A 352 28.65 -12.13 -15.57
N TRP A 353 27.78 -12.06 -16.57
CA TRP A 353 27.90 -11.10 -17.66
C TRP A 353 27.96 -9.67 -17.13
N ASN A 354 27.25 -9.34 -16.04
CA ASN A 354 27.26 -7.99 -15.47
C ASN A 354 28.45 -7.69 -14.53
N ASN A 355 29.38 -8.63 -14.32
CA ASN A 355 30.55 -8.43 -13.46
C ASN A 355 31.32 -7.13 -13.78
N PRO A 356 31.54 -6.74 -15.06
CA PRO A 356 32.30 -5.52 -15.35
C PRO A 356 31.64 -4.24 -14.88
N LEU A 357 30.35 -4.23 -14.57
CA LEU A 357 29.69 -3.05 -14.00
C LEU A 357 30.33 -2.63 -12.66
N ASN A 358 30.95 -3.57 -11.93
CA ASN A 358 31.74 -3.26 -10.73
C ASN A 358 32.93 -2.34 -11.05
N LEU A 359 33.57 -2.52 -12.20
CA LEU A 359 34.67 -1.66 -12.65
C LEU A 359 34.14 -0.40 -13.35
N LEU A 360 33.18 -0.58 -14.25
CA LEU A 360 32.71 0.46 -15.16
C LEU A 360 31.86 1.50 -14.42
N TRP A 361 30.88 1.08 -13.63
CA TRP A 361 29.88 1.96 -13.04
C TRP A 361 30.15 2.28 -11.57
N ILE A 362 30.49 1.26 -10.77
CA ILE A 362 30.57 1.40 -9.31
C ILE A 362 31.83 2.20 -8.92
N SER A 363 31.75 2.87 -7.77
CA SER A 363 32.83 3.63 -7.13
C SER A 363 32.88 3.27 -5.66
N ASN A 364 34.08 3.20 -5.09
CA ASN A 364 34.25 3.03 -3.64
C ASN A 364 33.71 4.25 -2.89
N ILE A 365 33.07 4.00 -1.75
CA ILE A 365 32.55 5.02 -0.85
C ILE A 365 33.40 5.03 0.43
N ALA A 366 33.83 6.21 0.86
CA ALA A 366 34.61 6.35 2.08
C ALA A 366 33.80 5.95 3.32
N LEU A 367 34.34 5.05 4.14
CA LEU A 367 33.69 4.56 5.37
C LEU A 367 33.92 5.53 6.54
N VAL A 368 33.46 6.76 6.38
CA VAL A 368 33.44 7.80 7.42
C VAL A 368 32.02 7.98 7.94
N ASN A 369 31.87 8.16 9.26
CA ASN A 369 30.59 8.39 9.93
C ASN A 369 29.52 7.32 9.58
N VAL A 370 29.90 6.05 9.56
CA VAL A 370 28.97 4.95 9.24
C VAL A 370 27.87 4.87 10.30
N THR A 371 26.63 5.08 9.88
CA THR A 371 25.44 4.91 10.72
C THR A 371 24.76 3.57 10.44
N PRO A 372 24.15 2.92 11.45
CA PRO A 372 23.29 1.77 11.22
C PRO A 372 22.12 2.13 10.29
N ILE A 373 21.70 1.18 9.46
CA ILE A 373 20.51 1.33 8.61
C ILE A 373 19.28 1.59 9.50
N SER A 374 18.53 2.62 9.13
CA SER A 374 17.24 2.92 9.76
C SER A 374 16.13 2.11 9.08
N TYR A 375 15.22 1.60 9.90
CA TYR A 375 14.15 0.71 9.49
C TYR A 375 12.81 1.33 9.87
N SER A 376 11.84 1.28 8.97
CA SER A 376 10.49 1.80 9.22
C SER A 376 9.75 0.93 10.24
N SER A 377 8.89 1.54 11.06
CA SER A 377 8.07 0.83 12.03
C SER A 377 6.91 0.07 11.38
N SER A 378 6.46 0.50 10.20
CA SER A 378 5.48 -0.24 9.40
C SER A 378 5.77 -0.17 7.91
N ILE A 379 5.42 -1.25 7.20
CA ILE A 379 5.28 -1.24 5.73
C ILE A 379 4.00 -1.96 5.32
N THR A 380 3.38 -1.52 4.24
CA THR A 380 2.35 -2.27 3.51
C THR A 380 2.85 -2.62 2.11
N ILE A 381 2.53 -3.83 1.67
CA ILE A 381 2.84 -4.33 0.32
C ILE A 381 1.50 -4.60 -0.35
N ASP A 382 0.94 -3.57 -0.97
CA ASP A 382 -0.44 -3.58 -1.41
C ASP A 382 -0.72 -4.67 -2.42
N TYR A 383 0.18 -4.94 -3.37
CA TYR A 383 -0.03 -6.00 -4.37
C TYR A 383 -0.11 -7.40 -3.73
N ALA A 384 0.52 -7.62 -2.57
CA ALA A 384 0.57 -8.89 -1.85
C ALA A 384 -0.37 -8.96 -0.65
N GLY A 385 -1.03 -7.85 -0.30
CA GLY A 385 -1.91 -7.78 0.87
C GLY A 385 -1.19 -7.93 2.20
N ILE A 386 0.07 -7.53 2.28
CA ILE A 386 0.90 -7.70 3.47
C ILE A 386 0.97 -6.39 4.25
N ALA A 387 0.93 -6.50 5.57
CA ALA A 387 1.30 -5.43 6.47
C ALA A 387 2.31 -5.96 7.48
N MET A 388 3.41 -5.24 7.65
CA MET A 388 4.45 -5.54 8.62
C MET A 388 4.43 -4.46 9.69
N GLN A 389 4.56 -4.91 10.94
CA GLN A 389 4.72 -4.06 12.11
C GLN A 389 6.02 -4.42 12.80
N ARG A 390 6.83 -3.40 13.07
CA ARG A 390 8.14 -3.48 13.69
C ARG A 390 8.21 -2.44 14.78
N ASN A 391 8.88 -2.81 15.86
CA ASN A 391 9.24 -1.84 16.85
C ASN A 391 10.61 -2.13 17.48
N LEU A 392 11.49 -1.16 17.26
CA LEU A 392 12.91 -1.16 17.63
C LEU A 392 13.23 -0.18 18.76
N ASN A 393 12.22 0.31 19.49
CA ASN A 393 12.41 1.20 20.63
C ASN A 393 12.98 0.42 21.83
N THR A 394 14.27 0.10 21.73
CA THR A 394 15.07 -0.67 22.68
C THR A 394 16.56 -0.39 22.45
N ASN A 395 17.36 -0.54 23.50
CA ASN A 395 18.82 -0.47 23.42
C ASN A 395 19.45 -1.69 22.72
N ASN A 396 18.74 -2.83 22.65
CA ASN A 396 19.22 -4.04 21.98
C ASN A 396 18.23 -4.50 20.91
N ARG A 397 18.40 -3.99 19.69
CA ARG A 397 17.47 -4.25 18.57
C ARG A 397 17.41 -5.73 18.17
N VAL A 398 18.51 -6.47 18.28
CA VAL A 398 18.55 -7.89 17.88
C VAL A 398 17.81 -8.74 18.91
N GLU A 399 18.07 -8.51 20.20
CA GLU A 399 17.44 -9.33 21.24
C GLU A 399 16.01 -8.88 21.57
N SER A 400 15.78 -7.58 21.72
CA SER A 400 14.53 -7.04 22.25
C SER A 400 13.68 -6.34 21.18
N GLY A 401 14.17 -6.25 19.95
CA GLY A 401 13.37 -5.80 18.82
C GLY A 401 12.24 -6.79 18.54
N LEU A 402 11.06 -6.24 18.25
CA LEU A 402 9.89 -7.01 17.85
C LEU A 402 9.56 -6.67 16.41
N MET A 403 9.19 -7.67 15.64
CA MET A 403 8.72 -7.51 14.28
C MET A 403 7.84 -8.70 13.91
N GLY A 404 6.72 -8.41 13.27
CA GLY A 404 5.92 -9.43 12.61
C GLY A 404 5.23 -8.87 11.39
N TYR A 405 4.88 -9.74 10.45
CA TYR A 405 4.00 -9.37 9.36
C TYR A 405 2.79 -10.27 9.35
N THR A 406 1.72 -9.74 8.77
CA THR A 406 0.51 -10.49 8.47
C THR A 406 0.10 -10.27 7.01
N GLY A 407 -0.70 -11.18 6.46
CA GLY A 407 -1.23 -11.07 5.11
C GLY A 407 -0.77 -12.17 4.17
N GLY A 408 -0.73 -11.88 2.87
CA GLY A 408 -0.39 -12.85 1.82
C GLY A 408 -1.58 -13.15 0.90
N ALA A 409 -1.28 -13.80 -0.23
CA ALA A 409 -2.17 -14.13 -1.36
C ALA A 409 -2.27 -13.15 -2.56
N HIS A 410 -2.51 -13.77 -3.72
CA HIS A 410 -2.65 -13.28 -5.11
C HIS A 410 -1.50 -12.45 -5.71
N TYR A 411 -0.39 -13.12 -6.03
CA TYR A 411 0.71 -12.60 -6.85
C TYR A 411 1.47 -13.75 -7.52
N VAL A 412 2.40 -13.46 -8.44
CA VAL A 412 3.24 -14.51 -9.04
C VAL A 412 4.23 -15.03 -7.99
N HIS A 413 4.43 -16.35 -7.97
CA HIS A 413 5.17 -17.06 -6.91
C HIS A 413 4.51 -17.01 -5.53
N SER A 414 3.20 -16.74 -5.44
CA SER A 414 2.45 -16.77 -4.18
C SER A 414 2.15 -18.19 -3.69
N HIS A 415 2.03 -18.33 -2.38
CA HIS A 415 1.44 -19.48 -1.70
C HIS A 415 -0.07 -19.30 -1.49
N LEU A 416 -0.79 -20.39 -1.16
CA LEU A 416 -2.15 -20.35 -0.63
C LEU A 416 -2.08 -20.20 0.90
N SER A 417 -1.81 -18.98 1.36
CA SER A 417 -1.41 -18.73 2.74
C SER A 417 -2.55 -18.33 3.68
N GLY A 418 -3.75 -18.01 3.17
CA GLY A 418 -4.73 -17.28 3.97
C GLY A 418 -4.19 -15.89 4.36
N ILE A 419 -4.68 -15.34 5.47
CA ILE A 419 -4.05 -14.20 6.14
C ILE A 419 -2.95 -14.74 7.08
N ASP A 420 -1.76 -14.95 6.53
CA ASP A 420 -0.61 -15.55 7.23
C ASP A 420 -0.04 -14.63 8.32
N MET A 421 0.89 -15.16 9.12
CA MET A 421 1.69 -14.41 10.09
C MET A 421 3.09 -14.99 10.25
N GLU A 422 4.11 -14.12 10.27
CA GLU A 422 5.41 -14.45 10.85
C GLU A 422 5.78 -13.49 11.98
N ILE A 423 6.41 -14.00 13.05
CA ILE A 423 6.86 -13.18 14.18
C ILE A 423 8.31 -13.47 14.61
N TYR A 424 8.99 -12.42 15.04
CA TYR A 424 10.39 -12.39 15.47
C TYR A 424 10.53 -12.02 16.95
N GLY A 425 11.53 -12.54 17.62
CA GLY A 425 11.92 -12.06 18.95
C GLY A 425 13.15 -12.78 19.47
N LEU A 426 13.91 -12.14 20.36
CA LEU A 426 15.09 -12.73 20.99
C LEU A 426 16.09 -13.27 19.95
N GLY A 427 16.38 -12.47 18.91
CA GLY A 427 17.39 -12.78 17.90
C GLY A 427 16.94 -13.68 16.74
N ALA A 428 15.71 -14.20 16.73
CA ALA A 428 15.28 -15.21 15.74
C ALA A 428 13.83 -15.03 15.26
N VAL A 429 13.55 -15.45 14.03
CA VAL A 429 12.17 -15.67 13.55
C VAL A 429 11.64 -16.98 14.15
N MET A 430 10.64 -16.89 15.02
CA MET A 430 10.16 -18.02 15.82
C MET A 430 8.85 -18.59 15.28
N GLY A 431 7.82 -17.75 15.14
CA GLY A 431 6.50 -18.16 14.65
C GLY A 431 6.46 -18.04 13.13
N THR A 432 6.89 -19.06 12.40
CA THR A 432 7.00 -19.05 10.93
C THR A 432 6.35 -20.29 10.34
N GLY A 433 5.76 -20.15 9.15
CA GLY A 433 5.27 -21.27 8.34
C GLY A 433 6.40 -22.09 7.70
N GLY A 434 6.01 -22.99 6.79
CA GLY A 434 6.88 -24.05 6.23
C GLY A 434 8.11 -23.58 5.44
N GLY A 435 8.03 -22.45 4.74
CA GLY A 435 9.15 -21.86 3.98
C GLY A 435 9.27 -22.33 2.51
N ASP A 436 10.39 -22.03 1.86
CA ASP A 436 10.67 -22.34 0.44
C ASP A 436 11.91 -23.23 0.29
N VAL A 437 11.78 -24.32 -0.46
CA VAL A 437 12.86 -25.28 -0.77
C VAL A 437 13.84 -24.76 -1.84
N GLY A 438 13.54 -23.62 -2.48
CA GLY A 438 14.35 -23.02 -3.53
C GLY A 438 14.15 -23.67 -4.91
N ALA A 439 14.67 -23.03 -5.96
CA ALA A 439 14.45 -23.44 -7.35
C ALA A 439 15.33 -24.60 -7.85
N GLY A 440 16.23 -25.15 -7.03
CA GLY A 440 17.19 -26.18 -7.43
C GLY A 440 16.55 -27.56 -7.60
N ASN A 441 16.99 -28.35 -8.60
CA ASN A 441 16.64 -29.76 -8.80
C ASN A 441 15.12 -30.10 -8.78
N ASN A 442 14.26 -29.19 -9.26
CA ASN A 442 12.79 -29.34 -9.21
C ASN A 442 12.24 -29.55 -7.79
N ALA A 443 12.92 -29.07 -6.75
CA ALA A 443 12.48 -29.25 -5.36
C ALA A 443 11.05 -28.72 -5.11
N ARG A 444 10.64 -27.65 -5.80
CA ARG A 444 9.28 -27.08 -5.73
C ARG A 444 8.18 -27.90 -6.42
N ASP A 445 8.57 -28.95 -7.13
CA ASP A 445 7.65 -29.97 -7.63
C ASP A 445 7.66 -31.23 -6.76
N GLY A 446 8.49 -31.27 -5.72
CA GLY A 446 8.46 -32.29 -4.68
C GLY A 446 7.11 -32.34 -3.97
N ASP A 447 6.72 -33.54 -3.55
CA ASP A 447 5.39 -33.78 -3.01
C ASP A 447 5.12 -33.00 -1.73
N GLU A 448 6.08 -32.92 -0.80
CA GLU A 448 5.93 -32.16 0.45
C GLU A 448 5.76 -30.66 0.20
N PHE A 449 6.61 -30.06 -0.64
CA PHE A 449 6.48 -28.64 -0.95
C PHE A 449 5.11 -28.31 -1.58
N ARG A 450 4.67 -29.17 -2.51
CA ARG A 450 3.39 -29.01 -3.20
C ARG A 450 2.18 -29.14 -2.27
N ASN A 451 2.25 -30.05 -1.31
CA ASN A 451 1.13 -30.47 -0.47
C ASN A 451 1.15 -29.92 0.95
N TYR A 452 2.17 -29.15 1.33
CA TYR A 452 2.28 -28.60 2.68
C TYR A 452 2.80 -27.16 2.66
N HIS A 453 4.08 -26.96 2.30
CA HIS A 453 4.79 -25.69 2.48
C HIS A 453 4.14 -24.49 1.77
N ARG A 454 3.50 -24.72 0.63
CA ARG A 454 2.88 -23.66 -0.18
C ARG A 454 1.36 -23.53 -0.04
N ILE A 455 0.74 -24.29 0.87
CA ILE A 455 -0.73 -24.31 1.07
C ILE A 455 -1.14 -24.15 2.53
N TYR A 456 -2.44 -23.91 2.78
CA TYR A 456 -2.96 -23.40 4.05
C TYR A 456 -2.41 -24.09 5.32
N ALA A 457 -2.27 -25.42 5.34
CA ALA A 457 -1.79 -26.14 6.52
C ALA A 457 -0.32 -25.85 6.89
N GLY A 458 0.48 -25.32 5.97
CA GLY A 458 1.86 -24.90 6.20
C GLY A 458 2.02 -23.44 6.64
N HIS A 459 0.90 -22.72 6.89
CA HIS A 459 0.90 -21.29 7.20
C HIS A 459 0.19 -21.00 8.53
N ASN A 460 0.45 -19.83 9.11
CA ASN A 460 -0.13 -19.38 10.38
C ASN A 460 -1.44 -18.63 10.13
N THR A 461 -2.51 -19.38 9.88
CA THR A 461 -3.78 -18.85 9.39
C THR A 461 -4.98 -19.62 9.96
N VAL A 462 -6.19 -19.31 9.50
CA VAL A 462 -7.41 -20.05 9.86
C VAL A 462 -7.92 -20.87 8.67
N ILE A 463 -8.14 -22.16 8.90
CA ILE A 463 -8.74 -23.09 7.95
C ILE A 463 -10.22 -23.28 8.28
N ILE A 464 -11.08 -23.10 7.28
CA ILE A 464 -12.53 -23.13 7.42
C ILE A 464 -13.04 -24.54 7.14
N ASN A 465 -13.80 -25.11 8.08
CA ASN A 465 -14.41 -26.45 7.98
C ASN A 465 -13.43 -27.59 7.63
N GLY A 466 -12.12 -27.37 7.76
CA GLY A 466 -11.09 -28.31 7.33
C GLY A 466 -10.93 -28.43 5.81
N THR A 467 -11.45 -27.49 5.01
CA THR A 467 -11.55 -27.63 3.54
C THR A 467 -10.94 -26.49 2.72
N SER A 468 -10.23 -25.54 3.33
CA SER A 468 -9.61 -24.41 2.62
C SER A 468 -8.72 -24.87 1.46
N LYS A 469 -8.91 -24.28 0.28
CA LYS A 469 -8.24 -24.68 -0.97
C LYS A 469 -8.03 -23.51 -1.94
N GLY A 470 -7.21 -23.73 -2.96
CA GLY A 470 -7.07 -22.84 -4.11
C GLY A 470 -7.92 -23.27 -5.31
N THR A 471 -7.73 -22.59 -6.45
CA THR A 471 -8.46 -22.90 -7.70
C THR A 471 -7.60 -22.95 -8.97
N GLY A 472 -8.20 -23.57 -10.00
CA GLY A 472 -7.86 -23.65 -11.43
C GLY A 472 -7.51 -22.35 -12.13
N VAL A 473 -8.55 -21.51 -12.20
CA VAL A 473 -8.65 -20.49 -13.24
C VAL A 473 -7.92 -19.23 -12.80
N GLY A 474 -6.82 -18.90 -13.48
CA GLY A 474 -6.01 -17.71 -13.19
C GLY A 474 -4.96 -17.92 -12.10
N ALA A 475 -4.61 -19.18 -11.79
CA ALA A 475 -3.41 -19.48 -11.02
C ALA A 475 -2.15 -19.13 -11.82
N TRP A 476 -1.10 -18.68 -11.13
CA TRP A 476 0.15 -18.30 -11.78
C TRP A 476 1.01 -19.49 -12.20
N LYS A 477 0.86 -20.64 -11.53
CA LYS A 477 1.61 -21.88 -11.81
C LYS A 477 0.82 -22.80 -12.73
N ALA A 478 1.56 -23.52 -13.59
CA ALA A 478 0.99 -24.43 -14.60
C ALA A 478 0.19 -25.61 -14.03
N ASP A 479 0.33 -25.93 -12.74
CA ASP A 479 -0.52 -26.92 -12.07
C ASP A 479 -1.96 -26.43 -11.82
N ASN A 480 -2.24 -25.15 -12.09
CA ASN A 480 -3.54 -24.50 -12.00
C ASN A 480 -4.29 -24.83 -10.71
N GLN A 481 -3.65 -24.80 -9.56
CA GLN A 481 -4.35 -25.12 -8.30
C GLN A 481 -4.07 -24.13 -7.16
N ILE A 482 -3.24 -23.11 -7.40
CA ILE A 482 -2.72 -22.21 -6.37
C ILE A 482 -3.15 -20.75 -6.54
N LYS A 483 -4.33 -20.51 -7.12
CA LYS A 483 -4.97 -19.19 -7.03
C LYS A 483 -5.72 -19.06 -5.72
N MET A 484 -5.58 -17.89 -5.11
CA MET A 484 -6.34 -17.40 -3.96
C MET A 484 -6.79 -15.96 -4.22
N ASP A 485 -7.87 -15.53 -3.57
CA ASP A 485 -8.26 -14.12 -3.55
C ASP A 485 -7.28 -13.27 -2.74
N LYS A 486 -7.21 -11.98 -3.07
CA LYS A 486 -6.21 -11.07 -2.52
C LYS A 486 -6.59 -10.62 -1.11
N THR A 487 -5.66 -10.72 -0.18
CA THR A 487 -5.79 -10.06 1.14
C THR A 487 -5.64 -8.55 0.98
N VAL A 488 -6.42 -7.76 1.71
CA VAL A 488 -6.39 -6.30 1.66
C VAL A 488 -6.10 -5.73 3.04
N THR A 489 -5.14 -4.80 3.13
CA THR A 489 -4.89 -4.03 4.35
C THR A 489 -5.98 -2.98 4.52
N LEU A 490 -6.77 -3.10 5.59
CA LEU A 490 -7.84 -2.17 5.95
C LEU A 490 -7.34 -0.94 6.68
N ALA A 491 -6.33 -1.13 7.54
CA ALA A 491 -5.75 -0.07 8.36
C ALA A 491 -4.36 -0.50 8.85
N ALA A 492 -3.50 0.48 9.09
CA ALA A 492 -2.25 0.30 9.81
C ALA A 492 -1.89 1.61 10.53
N GLU A 493 -1.42 1.50 11.77
CA GLU A 493 -0.74 2.59 12.45
C GLU A 493 0.61 2.07 12.99
N PRO A 494 1.74 2.70 12.61
CA PRO A 494 1.80 3.77 11.62
C PRO A 494 1.38 3.30 10.23
N VAL A 495 0.95 4.24 9.39
CA VAL A 495 0.78 3.97 7.95
C VAL A 495 2.15 3.64 7.34
N SER A 496 2.15 2.97 6.18
CA SER A 496 3.38 2.50 5.53
C SER A 496 4.45 3.60 5.46
N LEU A 497 5.66 3.29 5.96
CA LEU A 497 6.83 4.18 6.00
C LEU A 497 6.71 5.43 6.88
N ALA A 498 5.62 5.60 7.64
CA ALA A 498 5.48 6.71 8.60
C ALA A 498 6.04 6.34 9.98
N ASP A 499 6.33 7.38 10.76
CA ASP A 499 6.68 7.24 12.17
C ASP A 499 5.44 6.94 13.02
N PRO A 500 5.59 6.10 14.06
CA PRO A 500 4.48 5.77 14.96
C PRO A 500 4.13 6.96 15.85
N ILE A 501 2.84 7.15 16.14
CA ILE A 501 2.38 8.16 17.11
C ILE A 501 2.67 7.75 18.56
N ALA A 502 2.92 6.46 18.79
CA ALA A 502 3.24 5.89 20.10
C ALA A 502 4.42 4.92 19.99
N SER A 503 5.44 5.11 20.81
CA SER A 503 6.67 4.30 20.76
C SER A 503 6.49 2.85 21.21
N ASN A 504 5.38 2.52 21.87
CA ASN A 504 5.10 1.20 22.43
C ASN A 504 4.04 0.39 21.67
N PHE A 505 3.33 1.01 20.74
CA PHE A 505 2.17 0.41 20.07
C PHE A 505 2.28 0.58 18.56
N THR A 506 1.86 -0.46 17.85
CA THR A 506 1.61 -0.44 16.42
C THR A 506 0.45 -1.39 16.16
N PHE A 507 -0.31 -1.23 15.08
CA PHE A 507 -1.29 -2.23 14.67
C PHE A 507 -1.47 -2.28 13.15
N SER A 508 -1.94 -3.42 12.66
CA SER A 508 -2.47 -3.60 11.31
C SER A 508 -3.78 -4.38 11.37
N ALA A 509 -4.62 -4.15 10.36
CA ALA A 509 -5.82 -4.92 10.11
C ALA A 509 -5.88 -5.35 8.65
N GLN A 510 -6.09 -6.64 8.38
CA GLN A 510 -6.34 -7.16 7.05
C GLN A 510 -7.70 -7.84 6.93
N VAL A 511 -8.22 -7.88 5.71
CA VAL A 511 -9.40 -8.64 5.32
C VAL A 511 -9.09 -9.53 4.14
N LEU A 512 -9.71 -10.70 4.12
CA LEU A 512 -9.78 -11.59 2.98
C LEU A 512 -11.24 -11.94 2.75
N ASP A 513 -11.79 -11.43 1.66
CA ASP A 513 -13.07 -11.88 1.12
C ASP A 513 -12.78 -13.05 0.18
N ASP A 514 -12.82 -14.27 0.73
CA ASP A 514 -12.43 -15.51 0.05
C ASP A 514 -13.63 -16.08 -0.72
N GLY A 515 -13.75 -15.68 -1.98
CA GLY A 515 -14.78 -16.18 -2.88
C GLY A 515 -14.58 -17.65 -3.25
N ILE A 516 -13.34 -18.16 -3.19
CA ILE A 516 -13.00 -19.56 -3.51
C ILE A 516 -13.51 -20.50 -2.41
N ASN A 517 -13.32 -20.13 -1.15
CA ASN A 517 -13.76 -20.92 0.01
C ASN A 517 -15.11 -20.46 0.57
N ASN A 518 -15.77 -19.50 -0.11
CA ASN A 518 -17.04 -18.90 0.28
C ASN A 518 -17.03 -18.45 1.76
N ALA A 519 -16.06 -17.62 2.10
CA ALA A 519 -15.79 -17.20 3.47
C ALA A 519 -15.31 -15.75 3.53
N ARG A 520 -15.39 -15.19 4.73
CA ARG A 520 -14.81 -13.89 5.05
C ARG A 520 -13.94 -14.02 6.28
N GLN A 521 -12.72 -13.50 6.19
CA GLN A 521 -11.73 -13.54 7.25
C GLN A 521 -11.17 -12.14 7.49
N GLN A 522 -10.83 -11.83 8.73
CA GLN A 522 -10.20 -10.57 9.10
C GLN A 522 -9.20 -10.82 10.23
N ARG A 523 -8.01 -10.24 10.13
CA ARG A 523 -6.97 -10.35 11.16
C ARG A 523 -6.57 -8.98 11.63
N VAL A 524 -6.47 -8.79 12.95
CA VAL A 524 -5.88 -7.61 13.58
C VAL A 524 -4.64 -8.07 14.33
N PHE A 525 -3.52 -7.42 14.04
CA PHE A 525 -2.22 -7.74 14.59
C PHE A 525 -1.60 -6.48 15.20
N SER A 526 -1.03 -6.59 16.40
CA SER A 526 -0.41 -5.47 17.09
C SER A 526 0.89 -5.88 17.78
N VAL A 527 1.92 -5.06 17.65
CA VAL A 527 3.17 -5.19 18.42
C VAL A 527 3.06 -4.28 19.63
N ILE A 528 3.11 -4.86 20.83
CA ILE A 528 2.90 -4.16 22.09
C ILE A 528 4.12 -4.36 22.99
N ARG A 529 4.84 -3.29 23.29
CA ARG A 529 6.01 -3.36 24.18
C ARG A 529 5.68 -2.95 25.58
N THR A 530 6.27 -3.64 26.54
CA THR A 530 5.98 -3.46 27.96
C THR A 530 7.19 -2.96 28.75
N SER A 531 8.41 -3.11 28.22
CA SER A 531 9.64 -2.48 28.71
C SER A 531 10.70 -2.47 27.61
N ASP A 532 11.88 -1.90 27.87
CA ASP A 532 13.03 -1.98 26.94
C ASP A 532 13.39 -3.40 26.49
N ASN A 533 13.06 -4.42 27.29
CA ASN A 533 13.49 -5.81 27.05
C ASN A 533 12.33 -6.79 26.82
N THR A 534 11.08 -6.37 26.99
CA THR A 534 9.90 -7.26 26.99
C THR A 534 8.76 -6.67 26.19
N GLY A 535 7.99 -7.52 25.53
CA GLY A 535 6.77 -7.16 24.82
C GLY A 535 6.12 -8.41 24.24
N TYR A 536 4.96 -8.23 23.65
CA TYR A 536 4.16 -9.31 23.10
C TYR A 536 3.45 -8.87 21.82
N TYR A 537 2.96 -9.85 21.07
CA TYR A 537 2.08 -9.65 19.94
C TYR A 537 0.65 -9.95 20.34
N PHE A 538 -0.27 -9.06 19.99
CA PHE A 538 -1.70 -9.31 20.08
C PHE A 538 -2.23 -9.69 18.71
N ASP A 539 -2.88 -10.84 18.62
CA ASP A 539 -3.49 -11.36 17.40
C ASP A 539 -4.98 -11.63 17.64
N LEU A 540 -5.84 -10.99 16.86
CA LEU A 540 -7.27 -11.26 16.82
C LEU A 540 -7.67 -11.68 15.41
N PHE A 541 -8.18 -12.91 15.27
CA PHE A 541 -8.57 -13.48 13.99
C PHE A 541 -10.07 -13.78 13.96
N ARG A 542 -10.77 -13.06 13.06
CA ARG A 542 -12.17 -13.28 12.71
C ARG A 542 -12.30 -14.18 11.49
N SER A 543 -13.21 -15.14 11.53
CA SER A 543 -13.47 -16.04 10.40
C SER A 543 -14.91 -16.53 10.39
N LYS A 544 -15.58 -16.42 9.24
CA LYS A 544 -16.91 -17.03 8.99
C LYS A 544 -17.00 -17.59 7.59
N SER A 545 -17.62 -18.76 7.45
CA SER A 545 -18.14 -19.21 6.17
C SER A 545 -19.42 -18.44 5.85
N LEU A 546 -19.61 -18.08 4.58
CA LEU A 546 -20.86 -17.55 4.05
C LEU A 546 -21.86 -18.67 3.70
N GLY A 547 -21.43 -19.94 3.83
CA GLY A 547 -22.29 -21.11 3.83
C GLY A 547 -22.44 -21.68 5.24
N THR A 548 -22.07 -22.94 5.42
CA THR A 548 -22.16 -23.63 6.72
C THR A 548 -20.95 -23.35 7.59
N ASN A 549 -21.19 -22.94 8.84
CA ASN A 549 -20.15 -22.76 9.86
C ASN A 549 -20.09 -23.99 10.78
N ASN A 550 -19.42 -25.08 10.35
CA ASN A 550 -19.26 -26.26 11.21
C ASN A 550 -18.20 -26.00 12.29
N PHE A 551 -17.01 -25.59 11.85
CA PHE A 551 -15.90 -25.22 12.72
C PHE A 551 -14.84 -24.44 11.96
N HIS A 552 -13.97 -23.76 12.70
CA HIS A 552 -12.78 -23.07 12.19
C HIS A 552 -11.57 -23.52 12.99
N ASP A 553 -10.45 -23.77 12.31
CA ASP A 553 -9.20 -24.22 12.91
C ASP A 553 -8.15 -23.10 12.79
N TYR A 554 -7.76 -22.49 13.91
CA TYR A 554 -6.61 -21.58 13.98
C TYR A 554 -5.32 -22.39 14.02
N VAL A 555 -4.35 -22.05 13.17
CA VAL A 555 -3.07 -22.77 13.03
C VAL A 555 -1.91 -21.87 13.39
N TYR A 556 -1.03 -22.37 14.26
CA TYR A 556 0.19 -21.66 14.65
C TYR A 556 1.39 -22.61 14.69
N HIS A 557 2.38 -22.32 13.86
CA HIS A 557 3.67 -22.96 13.78
C HIS A 557 4.69 -22.10 14.53
N ASN A 558 5.54 -22.74 15.32
CA ASN A 558 6.68 -22.09 15.95
C ASN A 558 7.87 -23.03 15.94
N VAL A 559 9.00 -22.57 15.41
CA VAL A 559 10.27 -23.28 15.49
C VAL A 559 10.58 -23.56 16.96
N GLY A 560 10.90 -24.80 17.32
CA GLY A 560 11.10 -25.17 18.72
C GLY A 560 11.11 -26.67 18.96
N ASP A 561 11.15 -27.05 20.22
CA ASP A 561 11.34 -28.45 20.64
C ASP A 561 10.03 -29.24 20.69
N ASN A 562 9.02 -28.70 21.40
CA ASN A 562 7.71 -29.30 21.60
C ASN A 562 6.70 -28.28 22.14
N VAL A 563 5.43 -28.65 22.18
CA VAL A 563 4.37 -27.86 22.81
C VAL A 563 4.02 -28.45 24.18
N SER A 564 3.88 -27.58 25.19
CA SER A 564 3.25 -27.90 26.47
C SER A 564 2.07 -26.95 26.70
N MET A 565 1.01 -27.39 27.36
CA MET A 565 -0.20 -26.60 27.57
C MET A 565 -0.65 -26.66 29.03
N VAL A 566 -1.01 -25.51 29.59
CA VAL A 566 -1.55 -25.38 30.95
C VAL A 566 -2.79 -24.47 30.97
N ASP A 567 -3.63 -24.63 31.99
CA ASP A 567 -4.76 -23.74 32.27
C ASP A 567 -4.32 -22.46 33.03
N ALA A 568 -5.28 -21.58 33.38
CA ALA A 568 -5.04 -20.37 34.17
C ALA A 568 -4.38 -20.63 35.54
N SER A 569 -4.58 -21.81 36.12
CA SER A 569 -4.03 -22.20 37.42
C SER A 569 -2.68 -22.92 37.28
N ASN A 570 -2.09 -22.92 36.07
CA ASN A 570 -0.89 -23.67 35.70
C ASN A 570 -1.03 -25.21 35.81
N ASN A 571 -2.26 -25.75 35.80
CA ASN A 571 -2.45 -27.19 35.72
C ASN A 571 -2.25 -27.66 34.26
N PRO A 572 -1.56 -28.79 34.02
CA PRO A 572 -1.43 -29.35 32.68
C PRO A 572 -2.79 -29.64 32.02
N ILE A 573 -2.95 -29.25 30.75
CA ILE A 573 -4.09 -29.67 29.92
C ILE A 573 -3.84 -31.09 29.42
N SER A 574 -4.74 -32.02 29.76
CA SER A 574 -4.68 -33.39 29.27
C SER A 574 -4.93 -33.45 27.77
N LEU A 575 -3.99 -34.03 27.02
CA LEU A 575 -4.09 -34.26 25.57
C LEU A 575 -4.16 -35.76 25.26
N THR A 576 -5.02 -36.13 24.31
CA THR A 576 -5.21 -37.52 23.87
C THR A 576 -4.89 -37.67 22.38
N PRO A 577 -4.24 -38.76 21.94
CA PRO A 577 -4.03 -39.01 20.52
C PRO A 577 -5.34 -39.06 19.74
N GLN A 578 -5.44 -38.32 18.63
CA GLN A 578 -6.60 -38.28 17.75
C GLN A 578 -6.21 -38.65 16.32
N VAL A 579 -6.25 -39.95 16.01
CA VAL A 579 -5.96 -40.45 14.66
C VAL A 579 -7.07 -39.96 13.70
N ASN A 580 -6.69 -39.46 12.53
CA ASN A 580 -7.59 -38.96 11.47
C ASN A 580 -8.35 -37.65 11.77
N ARG A 581 -7.99 -36.87 12.80
CA ARG A 581 -8.64 -35.58 13.11
C ARG A 581 -8.60 -34.57 11.95
N TYR A 582 -7.52 -34.60 11.17
CA TYR A 582 -7.23 -33.65 10.11
C TYR A 582 -7.10 -34.36 8.75
N PRO A 583 -8.22 -34.66 8.06
CA PRO A 583 -8.19 -35.28 6.74
C PRO A 583 -7.83 -34.28 5.65
N SER A 584 -7.19 -34.73 4.57
CA SER A 584 -7.00 -33.92 3.35
C SER A 584 -7.82 -34.48 2.19
N VAL A 585 -8.26 -33.60 1.29
CA VAL A 585 -9.01 -33.95 0.08
C VAL A 585 -8.11 -33.77 -1.13
N GLU A 586 -7.99 -34.81 -1.95
CA GLU A 586 -7.23 -34.76 -3.18
C GLU A 586 -7.94 -33.89 -4.24
N SER A 587 -7.15 -33.03 -4.88
CA SER A 587 -7.49 -32.30 -6.08
C SER A 587 -6.46 -32.64 -7.14
N VAL A 588 -6.91 -33.01 -8.35
CA VAL A 588 -6.04 -33.42 -9.44
C VAL A 588 -6.26 -32.51 -10.64
N TYR A 589 -5.17 -31.91 -11.11
CA TYR A 589 -5.15 -31.14 -12.35
C TYR A 589 -3.91 -31.46 -13.17
N ALA A 590 -4.06 -31.70 -14.47
CA ALA A 590 -2.97 -32.04 -15.39
C ALA A 590 -2.01 -33.14 -14.86
N GLY A 591 -2.57 -34.15 -14.19
CA GLY A 591 -1.79 -35.26 -13.60
C GLY A 591 -0.98 -34.90 -12.34
N LYS A 592 -1.23 -33.73 -11.74
CA LYS A 592 -0.61 -33.29 -10.47
C LYS A 592 -1.65 -33.24 -9.36
N SER A 593 -1.44 -34.04 -8.32
CA SER A 593 -2.28 -34.07 -7.13
C SER A 593 -1.83 -33.05 -6.07
N ILE A 594 -2.78 -32.27 -5.56
CA ILE A 594 -2.67 -31.47 -4.34
C ILE A 594 -3.71 -31.94 -3.33
N PHE A 595 -3.30 -32.22 -2.10
CA PHE A 595 -4.16 -32.67 -1.00
C PHE A 595 -4.47 -31.50 -0.07
N PHE A 596 -5.60 -30.82 -0.29
CA PHE A 596 -6.01 -29.66 0.50
C PHE A 596 -6.61 -30.06 1.86
N PRO A 597 -6.41 -29.27 2.94
CA PRO A 597 -5.56 -28.08 3.02
C PRO A 597 -4.07 -28.39 3.29
N GLY A 598 -3.67 -29.67 3.35
CA GLY A 598 -2.29 -30.12 3.63
C GLY A 598 -2.12 -30.88 4.95
N TRP A 599 -3.22 -31.15 5.64
CA TRP A 599 -3.26 -31.77 6.97
C TRP A 599 -2.60 -33.13 7.14
N HIS A 600 -2.51 -33.92 6.09
CA HIS A 600 -1.92 -35.27 6.14
C HIS A 600 -0.44 -35.28 6.54
N TYR A 601 0.21 -34.11 6.58
CA TYR A 601 1.56 -33.92 7.13
C TYR A 601 1.61 -33.68 8.64
N PHE A 602 0.46 -33.55 9.31
CA PHE A 602 0.43 -33.40 10.76
C PHE A 602 0.63 -34.74 11.45
N GLU A 603 1.62 -34.78 12.33
CA GLU A 603 2.01 -35.95 13.10
C GLU A 603 1.82 -35.70 14.59
N GLN A 604 1.73 -36.78 15.37
CA GLN A 604 1.62 -36.72 16.84
C GLN A 604 0.45 -35.83 17.29
N VAL A 605 -0.69 -35.96 16.60
CA VAL A 605 -1.89 -35.15 16.82
C VAL A 605 -2.52 -35.50 18.17
N ASN A 606 -2.24 -34.67 19.19
CA ASN A 606 -2.72 -34.86 20.55
C ASN A 606 -3.65 -33.71 20.94
N THR A 607 -4.92 -34.00 21.21
CA THR A 607 -5.98 -33.00 21.39
C THR A 607 -6.61 -33.05 22.76
N SER A 608 -6.94 -31.90 23.31
CA SER A 608 -7.68 -31.75 24.56
C SER A 608 -9.15 -32.12 24.38
N ALA A 609 -9.84 -32.42 25.48
CA ALA A 609 -11.30 -32.26 25.47
C ALA A 609 -11.66 -30.78 25.22
N PRO A 610 -12.88 -30.48 24.72
CA PRO A 610 -13.36 -29.11 24.67
C PRO A 610 -13.27 -28.45 26.06
N THR A 611 -12.69 -27.26 26.13
CA THR A 611 -12.55 -26.50 27.37
C THR A 611 -12.92 -25.04 27.16
N THR A 612 -13.49 -24.43 28.20
CA THR A 612 -13.76 -22.99 28.30
C THR A 612 -12.74 -22.26 29.17
N THR A 613 -11.73 -22.97 29.69
CA THR A 613 -10.64 -22.35 30.46
C THR A 613 -9.69 -21.61 29.51
N SER A 614 -9.00 -20.59 30.04
CA SER A 614 -7.86 -20.02 29.32
C SER A 614 -6.75 -21.06 29.19
N VAL A 615 -6.01 -21.01 28.09
CA VAL A 615 -4.92 -21.94 27.81
C VAL A 615 -3.65 -21.16 27.49
N LYS A 616 -2.55 -21.56 28.12
CA LYS A 616 -1.19 -21.12 27.81
C LYS A 616 -0.43 -22.28 27.19
N ALA A 617 -0.09 -22.15 25.91
CA ALA A 617 0.87 -23.02 25.24
C ALA A 617 2.29 -22.44 25.38
N THR A 618 3.27 -23.30 25.69
CA THR A 618 4.69 -22.92 25.77
C THR A 618 5.51 -23.80 24.85
N ILE A 619 6.31 -23.16 24.00
CA ILE A 619 7.17 -23.79 22.99
C ILE A 619 8.62 -23.37 23.26
N PRO A 620 9.43 -24.24 23.90
CA PRO A 620 10.85 -23.98 24.12
C PRO A 620 11.65 -24.02 22.82
N MET A 621 12.65 -23.14 22.73
CA MET A 621 13.72 -23.17 21.75
C MET A 621 15.06 -23.27 22.50
N THR A 622 15.63 -24.46 22.59
CA THR A 622 16.82 -24.76 23.41
C THR A 622 18.09 -25.09 22.62
N LYS A 623 18.01 -25.28 21.29
CA LYS A 623 19.17 -25.72 20.47
C LYS A 623 20.35 -24.75 20.49
N GLN A 624 20.10 -23.45 20.45
CA GLN A 624 21.15 -22.44 20.56
C GLN A 624 20.63 -21.26 21.39
N GLY A 625 20.98 -21.25 22.68
CA GLY A 625 20.53 -20.25 23.65
C GLY A 625 19.05 -20.39 23.98
N VAL A 626 18.73 -20.56 25.27
CA VAL A 626 17.37 -20.84 25.73
C VAL A 626 16.46 -19.63 25.51
N ARG A 627 15.32 -19.87 24.87
CA ARG A 627 14.21 -18.93 24.70
C ARG A 627 12.91 -19.72 24.57
N TYR A 628 11.79 -19.03 24.75
CA TYR A 628 10.45 -19.62 24.75
C TYR A 628 9.54 -18.74 23.93
N MET A 629 8.61 -19.35 23.20
CA MET A 629 7.38 -18.69 22.79
C MET A 629 6.26 -19.10 23.74
N HIS A 630 5.61 -18.13 24.38
CA HIS A 630 4.37 -18.34 25.10
C HIS A 630 3.20 -17.84 24.25
N MET A 631 2.19 -18.69 24.04
CA MET A 631 0.93 -18.33 23.39
C MET A 631 -0.17 -18.45 24.43
N LEU A 632 -0.82 -17.34 24.78
CA LEU A 632 -1.92 -17.30 25.74
C LEU A 632 -3.22 -17.00 25.00
N MET A 633 -4.25 -17.81 25.23
CA MET A 633 -5.60 -17.58 24.74
C MET A 633 -6.59 -17.46 25.92
N PRO A 634 -7.52 -16.49 25.86
CA PRO A 634 -8.53 -16.31 26.89
C PRO A 634 -9.53 -17.48 26.92
N GLY A 635 -10.12 -17.71 28.10
CA GLY A 635 -11.23 -18.64 28.26
C GLY A 635 -12.57 -18.06 27.79
N GLY A 636 -13.67 -18.74 28.10
CA GLY A 636 -15.05 -18.34 27.78
C GLY A 636 -15.66 -19.10 26.62
N GLU A 637 -14.89 -19.37 25.56
CA GLU A 637 -15.34 -20.15 24.41
C GLU A 637 -14.93 -21.62 24.52
N SER A 638 -15.86 -22.53 24.22
CA SER A 638 -15.59 -23.97 24.23
C SER A 638 -14.75 -24.35 23.01
N ARG A 639 -13.46 -24.59 23.23
CA ARG A 639 -12.47 -24.87 22.19
C ARG A 639 -11.70 -26.15 22.47
N GLU A 640 -11.27 -26.82 21.40
CA GLU A 640 -10.33 -27.93 21.48
C GLU A 640 -8.94 -27.45 21.08
N TYR A 641 -7.93 -27.80 21.87
CA TYR A 641 -6.55 -27.44 21.62
C TYR A 641 -5.76 -28.69 21.25
N THR A 642 -4.99 -28.62 20.17
CA THR A 642 -4.16 -29.72 19.71
C THR A 642 -2.70 -29.30 19.65
N ALA A 643 -1.83 -30.14 20.20
CA ALA A 643 -0.40 -30.12 19.93
C ALA A 643 -0.08 -31.16 18.85
N CYS A 644 0.64 -30.77 17.81
CA CYS A 644 1.14 -31.67 16.78
C CYS A 644 2.51 -31.22 16.26
N LYS A 645 3.06 -31.98 15.30
CA LYS A 645 4.27 -31.62 14.57
C LYS A 645 3.97 -31.62 13.07
N GLY A 646 4.53 -30.66 12.35
CA GLY A 646 4.59 -30.68 10.88
C GLY A 646 6.00 -30.94 10.38
N PRO A 647 6.18 -30.96 9.05
CA PRO A 647 7.47 -30.88 8.40
C PRO A 647 8.39 -29.78 8.97
N ALA A 648 9.69 -29.96 8.74
CA ALA A 648 10.68 -28.99 9.20
C ALA A 648 10.47 -27.65 8.51
N THR A 649 10.51 -26.57 9.28
CA THR A 649 10.55 -25.21 8.71
C THR A 649 11.85 -25.08 7.94
N ILE A 650 11.75 -24.83 6.64
CA ILE A 650 12.90 -24.76 5.76
C ILE A 650 13.75 -23.54 6.13
N GLU A 651 15.08 -23.69 6.16
CA GLU A 651 16.04 -22.64 6.52
C GLU A 651 15.81 -22.03 7.92
N ALA A 652 15.20 -22.79 8.84
CA ALA A 652 15.06 -22.36 10.23
C ALA A 652 16.44 -22.12 10.86
N GLN A 653 16.59 -20.98 11.53
CA GLN A 653 17.85 -20.60 12.18
C GLN A 653 17.97 -21.19 13.59
N MET A 654 19.05 -20.82 14.30
CA MET A 654 19.27 -21.18 15.71
C MET A 654 19.36 -22.70 15.99
N GLY A 655 19.85 -23.49 15.01
CA GLY A 655 20.03 -24.93 15.15
C GLY A 655 18.77 -25.77 14.93
N TYR A 656 17.73 -25.21 14.31
CA TYR A 656 16.47 -25.89 14.02
C TYR A 656 16.29 -26.30 12.56
N ASP A 657 17.26 -26.06 11.68
CA ASP A 657 17.23 -26.57 10.32
C ASP A 657 17.07 -28.10 10.31
N GLY A 658 16.15 -28.60 9.49
CA GLY A 658 15.79 -30.02 9.42
C GLY A 658 15.04 -30.59 10.63
N ILE A 659 14.65 -29.77 11.62
CA ILE A 659 13.87 -30.22 12.78
C ILE A 659 12.37 -30.01 12.54
N LYS A 660 11.56 -31.06 12.76
CA LYS A 660 10.09 -30.99 12.64
C LYS A 660 9.51 -29.87 13.51
N THR A 661 8.62 -29.08 12.93
CA THR A 661 8.11 -27.85 13.56
C THR A 661 6.96 -28.17 14.51
N PRO A 662 7.02 -27.74 15.79
CA PRO A 662 5.87 -27.75 16.69
C PRO A 662 4.71 -26.89 16.17
N ILE A 663 3.49 -27.41 16.32
CA ILE A 663 2.27 -26.74 15.87
C ILE A 663 1.23 -26.78 17.00
N VAL A 664 0.57 -25.64 17.20
CA VAL A 664 -0.64 -25.50 18.00
C VAL A 664 -1.79 -25.27 17.03
N THR A 665 -2.83 -26.10 17.10
CA THR A 665 -4.10 -25.81 16.42
C THR A 665 -5.24 -25.68 17.40
N VAL A 666 -6.14 -24.74 17.16
CA VAL A 666 -7.30 -24.48 18.02
C VAL A 666 -8.57 -24.56 17.21
N ARG A 667 -9.40 -25.57 17.51
CA ARG A 667 -10.70 -25.74 16.86
C ARG A 667 -11.78 -25.01 17.63
N GLN A 668 -12.53 -24.18 16.92
CA GLN A 668 -13.75 -23.57 17.43
C GLN A 668 -14.97 -24.12 16.67
N PRO A 669 -15.96 -24.71 17.36
CA PRO A 669 -17.25 -25.03 16.76
C PRO A 669 -18.04 -23.77 16.38
N GLY A 670 -18.72 -23.82 15.24
CA GLY A 670 -19.43 -22.66 14.69
C GLY A 670 -18.47 -21.64 14.08
N GLU A 671 -18.96 -20.43 13.83
CA GLU A 671 -18.15 -19.31 13.32
C GLU A 671 -17.16 -18.79 14.37
N ALA A 672 -16.16 -18.05 13.92
CA ALA A 672 -15.17 -17.33 14.74
C ALA A 672 -15.09 -15.85 14.36
N TRP A 673 -16.21 -15.22 14.01
CA TRP A 673 -16.35 -13.81 13.66
C TRP A 673 -16.81 -12.94 14.82
N ASP A 674 -17.90 -13.33 15.50
CA ASP A 674 -18.38 -12.69 16.73
C ASP A 674 -17.70 -13.26 17.98
N ARG A 675 -17.08 -14.43 17.83
CA ARG A 675 -16.27 -15.11 18.86
C ARG A 675 -14.85 -15.37 18.35
N PRO A 676 -14.10 -14.33 17.92
CA PRO A 676 -12.79 -14.47 17.29
C PRO A 676 -11.78 -15.26 18.12
N PHE A 677 -10.80 -15.83 17.43
CA PHE A 677 -9.58 -16.29 18.08
C PHE A 677 -8.81 -15.06 18.58
N ILE A 678 -8.41 -15.08 19.84
CA ILE A 678 -7.49 -14.09 20.42
C ILE A 678 -6.30 -14.85 20.96
N SER A 679 -5.11 -14.46 20.53
CA SER A 679 -3.83 -15.01 20.97
C SER A 679 -2.87 -13.90 21.35
N VAL A 680 -2.21 -14.05 22.49
CA VAL A 680 -1.07 -13.22 22.89
C VAL A 680 0.20 -14.05 22.78
N PHE A 681 1.12 -13.61 21.92
CA PHE A 681 2.41 -14.28 21.70
C PHE A 681 3.53 -13.50 22.38
N GLU A 682 4.23 -14.13 23.32
CA GLU A 682 5.32 -13.52 24.08
C GLU A 682 6.62 -14.33 23.90
N PRO A 683 7.62 -13.79 23.16
CA PRO A 683 8.98 -14.26 23.23
C PRO A 683 9.59 -13.98 24.61
N SER A 684 10.17 -15.00 25.25
CA SER A 684 10.73 -14.89 26.60
C SER A 684 12.05 -15.65 26.76
N ARG A 685 12.97 -15.13 27.57
CA ARG A 685 14.16 -15.87 28.03
C ARG A 685 13.87 -16.80 29.20
N ASN A 686 12.70 -16.66 29.81
CA ASN A 686 12.27 -17.41 30.99
C ASN A 686 11.17 -18.40 30.63
N ALA A 687 11.14 -19.54 31.30
CA ALA A 687 10.08 -20.54 31.15
C ALA A 687 8.69 -20.01 31.57
N SER A 688 8.66 -18.90 32.32
CA SER A 688 7.46 -18.11 32.58
C SER A 688 7.64 -16.71 31.98
N GLY A 689 6.77 -16.35 31.05
CA GLY A 689 6.68 -15.01 30.49
C GLY A 689 6.14 -13.96 31.47
N THR A 690 6.19 -12.70 31.06
CA THR A 690 5.65 -11.56 31.83
C THR A 690 4.14 -11.49 31.73
N VAL A 691 3.52 -11.95 30.64
CA VAL A 691 2.06 -12.00 30.51
C VAL A 691 1.50 -13.06 31.46
N GLN A 692 0.69 -12.61 32.42
CA GLN A 692 0.10 -13.45 33.46
C GLN A 692 -1.29 -13.96 33.07
N SER A 693 -2.12 -13.11 32.46
CA SER A 693 -3.49 -13.48 32.06
C SER A 693 -3.98 -12.72 30.83
N VAL A 694 -4.91 -13.35 30.12
CA VAL A 694 -5.66 -12.78 29.00
C VAL A 694 -7.14 -13.09 29.23
N GLU A 695 -7.98 -12.05 29.18
CA GLU A 695 -9.42 -12.14 29.41
C GLU A 695 -10.18 -11.49 28.23
N ASN A 696 -11.27 -12.09 27.77
CA ASN A 696 -12.07 -11.49 26.69
C ASN A 696 -12.79 -10.21 27.15
N LEU A 697 -12.87 -9.21 26.26
CA LEU A 697 -13.79 -8.08 26.38
C LEU A 697 -15.05 -8.37 25.56
N TYR A 698 -16.23 -8.04 26.12
CA TYR A 698 -17.52 -8.37 25.51
C TYR A 698 -18.39 -7.14 25.26
N THR A 699 -19.13 -7.17 24.15
CA THR A 699 -20.34 -6.36 23.91
C THR A 699 -21.52 -7.31 23.75
N GLY A 700 -22.34 -7.45 24.79
CA GLY A 700 -23.32 -8.54 24.84
C GLY A 700 -22.61 -9.90 24.77
N ALA A 701 -22.91 -10.69 23.74
CA ALA A 701 -22.26 -11.99 23.49
C ALA A 701 -21.05 -11.91 22.55
N LYS A 702 -20.82 -10.76 21.88
CA LYS A 702 -19.72 -10.57 20.92
C LYS A 702 -18.42 -10.26 21.66
N ILE A 703 -17.33 -10.95 21.31
CA ILE A 703 -15.99 -10.63 21.78
C ILE A 703 -15.42 -9.47 20.94
N VAL A 704 -14.98 -8.42 21.62
CA VAL A 704 -14.52 -7.14 21.02
C VAL A 704 -13.09 -6.77 21.40
N GLY A 705 -12.32 -7.73 21.91
CA GLY A 705 -10.93 -7.52 22.28
C GLY A 705 -10.53 -8.32 23.53
N ALA A 706 -9.46 -7.90 24.19
CA ALA A 706 -8.99 -8.53 25.41
C ALA A 706 -8.41 -7.56 26.43
N LYS A 707 -8.49 -7.94 27.69
CA LYS A 707 -7.70 -7.40 28.79
C LYS A 707 -6.49 -8.30 29.00
N VAL A 708 -5.29 -7.75 28.91
CA VAL A 708 -4.02 -8.45 29.13
C VAL A 708 -3.35 -7.92 30.39
N THR A 709 -3.03 -8.79 31.33
CA THR A 709 -2.30 -8.42 32.55
C THR A 709 -0.88 -8.97 32.49
N SER A 710 0.11 -8.09 32.62
CA SER A 710 1.53 -8.43 32.62
C SER A 710 2.20 -8.04 33.95
N LEU A 711 3.15 -8.85 34.40
CA LEU A 711 4.04 -8.55 35.52
C LEU A 711 5.43 -8.28 34.98
N VAL A 712 5.79 -7.00 34.90
CA VAL A 712 7.03 -6.53 34.28
C VAL A 712 7.89 -5.90 35.35
N ASN A 713 9.05 -6.48 35.63
CA ASN A 713 9.97 -6.00 36.68
C ASN A 713 9.29 -5.78 38.05
N GLY A 714 8.35 -6.66 38.42
CA GLY A 714 7.59 -6.57 39.67
C GLY A 714 6.41 -5.59 39.65
N VAL A 715 6.19 -4.90 38.53
CA VAL A 715 5.09 -3.95 38.35
C VAL A 715 3.97 -4.59 37.53
N ILE A 716 2.74 -4.49 38.03
CA ILE A 716 1.55 -4.93 37.29
C ILE A 716 1.21 -3.87 36.25
N MET A 717 1.06 -4.32 35.01
CA MET A 717 0.61 -3.54 33.87
C MET A 717 -0.66 -4.20 33.32
N THR A 718 -1.67 -3.41 33.00
CA THR A 718 -2.92 -3.88 32.39
C THR A 718 -3.17 -3.16 31.08
N ASP A 719 -3.35 -3.91 30.00
CA ASP A 719 -3.71 -3.41 28.68
C ASP A 719 -5.14 -3.83 28.36
N TYR A 720 -6.06 -2.86 28.16
CA TYR A 720 -7.36 -3.09 27.54
C TYR A 720 -7.23 -2.84 26.04
N ILE A 721 -7.24 -3.91 25.26
CA ILE A 721 -7.08 -3.89 23.80
C ILE A 721 -8.44 -4.10 23.18
N ILE A 722 -8.94 -3.09 22.48
CA ILE A 722 -10.27 -3.10 21.85
C ILE A 722 -10.08 -3.19 20.35
N SER A 723 -10.77 -4.13 19.71
CA SER A 723 -10.69 -4.40 18.29
C SER A 723 -12.08 -4.70 17.77
N ASN A 724 -12.75 -3.67 17.27
CA ASN A 724 -14.06 -3.78 16.63
C ASN A 724 -13.92 -4.31 15.19
N GLU A 725 -15.04 -4.71 14.58
CA GLU A 725 -15.04 -5.20 13.19
C GLU A 725 -14.67 -4.08 12.20
N ASN A 726 -15.15 -2.87 12.44
CA ASN A 726 -14.99 -1.71 11.56
C ASN A 726 -14.87 -0.40 12.35
N ASN A 727 -14.60 0.70 11.65
CA ASN A 727 -14.32 2.01 12.25
C ASN A 727 -15.56 2.77 12.78
N GLY A 728 -16.77 2.27 12.52
CA GLY A 728 -18.02 2.90 12.97
C GLY A 728 -18.65 2.26 14.20
N GLU A 729 -18.10 1.14 14.68
CA GLU A 729 -18.63 0.43 15.85
C GLU A 729 -18.22 1.12 17.15
N THR A 730 -19.10 1.06 18.14
CA THR A 730 -18.86 1.59 19.48
C THR A 730 -18.86 0.46 20.52
N TYR A 731 -17.78 0.38 21.28
CA TYR A 731 -17.64 -0.44 22.48
C TYR A 731 -17.90 0.42 23.72
N THR A 732 -18.70 -0.08 24.66
CA THR A 732 -18.87 0.54 25.98
C THR A 732 -18.73 -0.50 27.08
N SER A 733 -18.16 -0.09 28.22
CA SER A 733 -18.09 -0.90 29.44
C SER A 733 -18.28 0.00 30.65
N THR A 734 -19.11 -0.41 31.61
CA THR A 734 -19.32 0.32 32.87
C THR A 734 -18.19 0.10 33.88
N ASN A 735 -17.42 -0.97 33.74
CA ASN A 735 -16.26 -1.28 34.59
C ASN A 735 -15.11 -1.78 33.70
N PRO A 736 -14.06 -0.97 33.44
CA PRO A 736 -13.63 0.23 34.18
C PRO A 736 -14.08 1.57 33.58
N ASN A 737 -15.31 1.71 33.07
CA ASN A 737 -15.82 2.92 32.39
C ASN A 737 -15.01 3.29 31.13
N ILE A 738 -15.20 2.48 30.08
CA ILE A 738 -14.60 2.64 28.76
C ILE A 738 -15.70 2.96 27.74
N SER A 739 -15.46 3.92 26.86
CA SER A 739 -16.23 4.10 25.61
C SER A 739 -15.26 4.28 24.45
N PHE A 740 -15.40 3.49 23.39
CA PHE A 740 -14.54 3.61 22.20
C PHE A 740 -15.37 3.48 20.93
N THR A 741 -15.31 4.49 20.06
CA THR A 741 -15.87 4.45 18.71
C THR A 741 -14.72 4.39 17.71
N GLY A 742 -14.56 3.26 17.03
CA GLY A 742 -13.44 3.03 16.13
C GLY A 742 -13.11 1.57 15.92
N ARG A 743 -12.06 1.29 15.13
CA ARG A 743 -11.58 -0.07 14.83
C ARG A 743 -10.67 -0.62 15.91
N PHE A 744 -9.64 0.12 16.31
CA PHE A 744 -8.60 -0.40 17.22
C PHE A 744 -8.10 0.64 18.21
N ALA A 745 -8.05 0.26 19.49
CA ALA A 745 -7.55 1.10 20.57
C ALA A 745 -6.90 0.26 21.69
N ILE A 746 -5.99 0.89 22.43
CA ILE A 746 -5.35 0.33 23.62
C ILE A 746 -5.44 1.34 24.76
N ILE A 747 -5.88 0.90 25.93
CA ILE A 747 -5.68 1.62 27.20
C ILE A 747 -4.69 0.83 28.03
N ARG A 748 -3.53 1.41 28.32
CA ARG A 748 -2.54 0.85 29.24
C ARG A 748 -2.65 1.51 30.60
N ILE A 749 -2.57 0.71 31.65
CA ILE A 749 -2.57 1.16 33.04
C ILE A 749 -1.35 0.55 33.74
N THR A 750 -0.55 1.41 34.36
CA THR A 750 0.52 1.06 35.31
C THR A 750 0.24 1.76 36.65
N PRO A 751 0.97 1.48 37.74
CA PRO A 751 0.77 2.21 39.00
C PRO A 751 1.00 3.72 38.90
N THR A 752 1.73 4.19 37.89
CA THR A 752 2.12 5.60 37.75
C THR A 752 1.57 6.27 36.49
N THR A 753 1.13 5.52 35.48
CA THR A 753 0.70 6.07 34.20
C THR A 753 -0.54 5.39 33.63
N ILE A 754 -1.33 6.17 32.91
CA ILE A 754 -2.36 5.69 31.99
C ILE A 754 -1.99 6.20 30.59
N SER A 755 -1.98 5.29 29.62
CA SER A 755 -1.78 5.62 28.21
C SER A 755 -3.04 5.23 27.42
N GLN A 756 -3.57 6.15 26.62
CA GLN A 756 -4.66 5.96 25.68
C GLN A 756 -4.11 6.03 24.26
N TYR A 757 -4.38 5.02 23.46
CA TYR A 757 -3.92 4.92 22.08
C TYR A 757 -5.10 4.55 21.19
N ILE A 758 -5.31 5.31 20.12
CA ILE A 758 -6.22 5.00 19.03
C ILE A 758 -5.36 4.73 17.81
N GLY A 759 -5.39 3.48 17.33
CA GLY A 759 -4.76 3.13 16.06
C GLY A 759 -5.63 3.56 14.87
N GLN A 760 -6.94 3.32 14.97
CA GLN A 760 -7.94 3.85 14.03
C GLN A 760 -9.30 3.96 14.75
N GLY A 761 -9.85 5.17 14.84
CA GLY A 761 -11.07 5.47 15.58
C GLY A 761 -11.35 6.97 15.70
N GLN A 762 -12.58 7.29 16.10
CA GLN A 762 -13.02 8.67 16.29
C GLN A 762 -12.74 9.15 17.72
N GLN A 763 -13.01 8.31 18.72
CA GLN A 763 -12.96 8.73 20.12
C GLN A 763 -12.75 7.54 21.05
N LEU A 764 -11.88 7.70 22.04
CA LEU A 764 -11.67 6.79 23.16
C LEU A 764 -11.85 7.56 24.47
N THR A 765 -12.63 7.03 25.39
CA THR A 765 -12.84 7.61 26.72
C THR A 765 -12.56 6.56 27.77
N TYR A 766 -11.75 6.92 28.77
CA TYR A 766 -11.45 6.10 29.93
C TYR A 766 -11.57 6.93 31.20
N LEU A 767 -12.42 6.48 32.16
CA LEU A 767 -12.67 7.17 33.43
C LEU A 767 -12.99 8.68 33.27
N GLY A 768 -13.71 9.02 32.19
CA GLY A 768 -14.03 10.41 31.85
C GLY A 768 -12.97 11.11 31.01
N GLN A 769 -11.70 10.69 30.99
CA GLN A 769 -10.72 11.30 30.10
C GLN A 769 -10.95 10.84 28.66
N THR A 770 -11.31 11.78 27.78
CA THR A 770 -11.51 11.54 26.35
C THR A 770 -10.26 11.88 25.53
N LEU A 771 -9.98 11.04 24.54
CA LEU A 771 -9.01 11.22 23.46
C LEU A 771 -9.77 11.16 22.12
N TYR A 772 -9.58 12.16 21.27
CA TYR A 772 -10.17 12.22 19.92
C TYR A 772 -9.12 11.84 18.88
N GLY A 773 -9.53 11.03 17.90
CA GLY A 773 -8.73 10.72 16.72
C GLY A 773 -8.52 11.95 15.84
N ASP A 774 -7.37 12.04 15.18
CA ASP A 774 -7.11 13.04 14.14
C ASP A 774 -7.88 12.73 12.84
N THR A 775 -7.52 13.40 11.73
CA THR A 775 -8.14 13.18 10.41
C THR A 775 -7.93 11.76 9.87
N ASP A 776 -6.87 11.08 10.29
CA ASP A 776 -6.61 9.67 9.95
C ASP A 776 -7.26 8.71 10.97
N GLY A 777 -7.91 9.26 11.99
CA GLY A 777 -8.52 8.53 13.10
C GLY A 777 -7.51 7.94 14.07
N LYS A 778 -6.30 8.50 14.20
CA LYS A 778 -5.29 8.02 15.15
C LYS A 778 -5.02 9.07 16.22
N ALA A 779 -4.65 8.62 17.43
CA ALA A 779 -4.30 9.53 18.53
C ALA A 779 -3.55 8.80 19.65
N TYR A 780 -2.77 9.55 20.43
CA TYR A 780 -2.10 9.03 21.62
C TYR A 780 -2.07 10.09 22.72
N LEU A 781 -2.32 9.66 23.96
CA LEU A 781 -2.27 10.49 25.16
C LEU A 781 -1.74 9.66 26.33
N GLU A 782 -0.76 10.18 27.06
CA GLU A 782 -0.27 9.58 28.29
C GLU A 782 -0.34 10.59 29.44
N TYR A 783 -0.80 10.14 30.61
CA TYR A 783 -0.95 10.96 31.81
C TYR A 783 -0.72 10.13 33.07
N ALA A 784 -0.48 10.79 34.21
CA ALA A 784 -0.20 10.09 35.46
C ALA A 784 -1.44 9.36 36.00
N ASN A 785 -1.23 8.13 36.50
CA ASN A 785 -2.23 7.35 37.22
C ASN A 785 -2.18 7.74 38.71
N GLY A 786 -3.03 8.69 39.11
CA GLY A 786 -3.06 9.21 40.48
C GLY A 786 -3.73 10.58 40.59
N PRO A 787 -3.84 11.15 41.80
CA PRO A 787 -4.41 12.49 42.01
C PRO A 787 -3.65 13.53 41.19
N GLN A 788 -4.36 14.19 40.29
CA GLN A 788 -3.84 15.26 39.44
C GLN A 788 -3.96 16.58 40.19
N PRO A 789 -2.93 17.45 40.25
CA PRO A 789 -3.00 18.71 41.00
C PRO A 789 -4.25 19.52 40.62
N PHE A 790 -4.80 20.25 41.60
CA PHE A 790 -5.99 21.06 41.37
C PHE A 790 -5.72 22.16 40.35
N ALA A 791 -6.30 22.02 39.14
CA ALA A 791 -6.03 22.87 37.98
C ALA A 791 -7.27 23.00 37.09
N VAL A 792 -7.33 24.09 36.31
CA VAL A 792 -8.31 24.27 35.22
C VAL A 792 -7.65 24.94 34.03
N THR A 793 -7.90 24.40 32.84
CA THR A 793 -7.38 24.92 31.57
C THR A 793 -8.55 25.12 30.62
N LEU A 794 -8.66 26.32 30.05
CA LEU A 794 -9.57 26.59 28.96
C LEU A 794 -8.98 26.02 27.67
N LEU A 795 -9.68 25.07 27.05
CA LEU A 795 -9.26 24.36 25.84
C LEU A 795 -9.89 24.94 24.57
N SER A 796 -11.06 25.57 24.68
CA SER A 796 -11.70 26.33 23.60
C SER A 796 -12.50 27.50 24.19
N PRO A 797 -12.51 28.68 23.54
CA PRO A 797 -11.73 29.01 22.33
C PRO A 797 -10.23 29.18 22.63
N PHE A 798 -9.41 29.41 21.59
CA PHE A 798 -8.00 29.74 21.73
C PHE A 798 -7.78 31.26 21.80
N ASN A 799 -6.64 31.69 22.35
CA ASN A 799 -6.28 33.10 22.37
C ASN A 799 -6.12 33.66 20.95
N ASN A 800 -6.75 34.81 20.70
CA ASN A 800 -6.91 35.52 19.43
C ASN A 800 -7.70 34.77 18.35
N GLN A 801 -8.52 33.77 18.72
CA GLN A 801 -9.42 33.14 17.76
C GLN A 801 -10.51 34.12 17.30
N GLU A 802 -10.86 34.08 16.00
CA GLU A 802 -11.87 34.94 15.40
C GLU A 802 -13.19 34.19 15.18
N PHE A 803 -14.30 34.90 15.40
CA PHE A 803 -15.66 34.40 15.18
C PHE A 803 -16.51 35.47 14.50
N LEU A 804 -17.59 35.07 13.83
CA LEU A 804 -18.57 35.99 13.27
C LEU A 804 -19.66 36.34 14.29
N LEU A 805 -20.26 37.52 14.12
CA LEU A 805 -21.43 37.93 14.89
C LEU A 805 -22.53 36.87 14.80
N ASN A 806 -23.11 36.49 15.95
CA ASN A 806 -24.10 35.41 16.08
C ASN A 806 -23.59 33.98 15.78
N GLN A 807 -22.28 33.78 15.54
CA GLN A 807 -21.69 32.44 15.48
C GLN A 807 -21.59 31.84 16.88
N GLU A 808 -21.97 30.57 17.03
CA GLU A 808 -21.81 29.87 18.31
C GLU A 808 -20.32 29.62 18.63
N VAL A 809 -19.90 30.06 19.82
CA VAL A 809 -18.57 29.86 20.40
C VAL A 809 -18.67 28.76 21.46
N GLN A 810 -17.99 27.64 21.23
CA GLN A 810 -17.91 26.57 22.24
C GLN A 810 -16.85 26.90 23.30
N LEU A 811 -17.32 27.04 24.54
CA LEU A 811 -16.50 27.17 25.73
C LEU A 811 -16.23 25.77 26.29
N TYR A 812 -14.98 25.35 26.32
CA TYR A 812 -14.59 24.02 26.80
C TYR A 812 -13.41 24.15 27.74
N ALA A 813 -13.51 23.56 28.94
CA ALA A 813 -12.45 23.56 29.92
C ALA A 813 -12.19 22.14 30.45
N ASN A 814 -10.92 21.85 30.74
CA ASN A 814 -10.51 20.67 31.48
C ASN A 814 -10.15 21.06 32.91
N ALA A 815 -10.68 20.35 33.91
CA ALA A 815 -10.43 20.60 35.32
C ALA A 815 -10.01 19.31 36.02
N THR A 816 -8.97 19.38 36.85
CA THR A 816 -8.41 18.26 37.61
C THR A 816 -8.33 18.61 39.09
N THR A 817 -8.36 17.65 40.01
CA THR A 817 -8.17 17.87 41.46
C THR A 817 -7.43 16.71 42.10
N ASP A 818 -6.55 17.03 43.05
CA ASP A 818 -5.73 16.07 43.80
C ASP A 818 -6.47 15.52 45.02
N THR A 819 -7.55 16.20 45.39
CA THR A 819 -8.40 15.92 46.54
C THR A 819 -9.87 16.07 46.14
N GLY A 820 -10.69 15.06 46.46
CA GLY A 820 -12.12 15.08 46.14
C GLY A 820 -12.43 14.97 44.64
N ASN A 821 -13.58 15.52 44.23
CA ASN A 821 -14.00 15.59 42.83
C ASN A 821 -14.24 17.05 42.41
N ILE A 822 -14.16 17.36 41.10
CA ILE A 822 -14.62 18.66 40.59
C ILE A 822 -16.14 18.73 40.67
N THR A 823 -16.67 19.75 41.33
CA THR A 823 -18.12 19.96 41.53
C THR A 823 -18.74 20.80 40.43
N LYS A 824 -18.00 21.77 39.88
CA LYS A 824 -18.43 22.61 38.76
C LYS A 824 -17.26 23.36 38.13
N VAL A 825 -17.45 23.81 36.89
CA VAL A 825 -16.61 24.79 36.20
C VAL A 825 -17.47 25.97 35.76
N GLU A 826 -17.12 27.16 36.21
CA GLU A 826 -17.72 28.43 35.81
C GLU A 826 -16.96 29.02 34.61
N PHE A 827 -17.68 29.55 33.62
CA PHE A 827 -17.10 30.28 32.50
C PHE A 827 -17.45 31.75 32.60
N TYR A 828 -16.45 32.61 32.43
CA TYR A 828 -16.57 34.07 32.53
C TYR A 828 -16.28 34.71 31.18
N ILE A 829 -17.07 35.72 30.82
CA ILE A 829 -16.93 36.53 29.61
C ILE A 829 -16.83 37.99 30.04
N ASN A 830 -15.77 38.68 29.62
CA ASN A 830 -15.46 40.06 30.04
C ASN A 830 -15.53 40.24 31.57
N GLY A 831 -15.00 39.25 32.31
CA GLY A 831 -15.01 39.22 33.77
C GLY A 831 -16.38 38.92 34.43
N THR A 832 -17.45 38.74 33.66
CA THR A 832 -18.79 38.41 34.17
C THR A 832 -19.09 36.93 34.02
N LEU A 833 -19.65 36.28 35.05
CA LEU A 833 -20.06 34.88 34.98
C LEU A 833 -21.14 34.72 33.89
N TYR A 834 -20.86 33.89 32.89
CA TYR A 834 -21.83 33.53 31.85
C TYR A 834 -22.72 32.39 32.32
N GLN A 835 -22.11 31.22 32.58
CA GLN A 835 -22.80 30.05 33.09
C GLN A 835 -21.80 29.09 33.76
N GLU A 836 -22.32 28.07 34.44
CA GLU A 836 -21.56 26.98 35.02
C GLU A 836 -21.91 25.64 34.38
N ALA A 837 -20.92 24.77 34.24
CA ALA A 837 -21.05 23.37 33.84
C ALA A 837 -20.77 22.48 35.07
N THR A 838 -21.73 21.64 35.45
CA THR A 838 -21.62 20.77 36.64
C THR A 838 -21.25 19.33 36.32
N THR A 839 -21.21 18.96 35.04
CA THR A 839 -20.89 17.59 34.57
C THR A 839 -19.77 17.63 33.55
N PHE A 840 -18.83 16.69 33.64
CA PHE A 840 -17.78 16.50 32.64
C PHE A 840 -18.37 15.81 31.37
N PRO A 841 -17.98 16.21 30.14
CA PRO A 841 -17.06 17.31 29.81
C PRO A 841 -17.67 18.67 30.14
N TYR A 842 -16.86 19.57 30.72
CA TYR A 842 -17.32 20.92 31.09
C TYR A 842 -17.38 21.79 29.84
N LEU A 843 -18.51 21.72 29.13
CA LEU A 843 -18.78 22.53 27.95
C LEU A 843 -19.99 23.45 28.13
N LEU A 844 -19.95 24.59 27.46
CA LEU A 844 -21.07 25.48 27.23
C LEU A 844 -20.96 26.10 25.84
N ASN A 845 -22.10 26.48 25.26
CA ASN A 845 -22.14 27.26 24.04
C ASN A 845 -22.48 28.71 24.39
N TRP A 846 -21.78 29.66 23.76
CA TRP A 846 -22.01 31.09 23.91
C TRP A 846 -22.10 31.75 22.54
N THR A 847 -23.12 32.58 22.33
CA THR A 847 -23.30 33.33 21.09
C THR A 847 -23.07 34.83 21.34
N PRO A 848 -22.00 35.43 20.78
CA PRO A 848 -21.78 36.88 20.87
C PRO A 848 -22.80 37.63 20.01
N THR A 849 -23.45 38.63 20.60
CA THR A 849 -24.46 39.47 19.96
C THR A 849 -23.93 40.85 19.56
N MET A 850 -22.65 41.11 19.75
CA MET A 850 -21.98 42.35 19.35
C MET A 850 -20.60 42.05 18.75
N VAL A 851 -20.14 42.93 17.86
CA VAL A 851 -18.78 42.94 17.32
C VAL A 851 -17.82 43.47 18.37
N GLY A 852 -16.62 42.90 18.45
CA GLY A 852 -15.55 43.39 19.33
C GLY A 852 -14.69 42.28 19.94
N ASN A 853 -13.79 42.69 20.83
CA ASN A 853 -12.92 41.76 21.55
C ASN A 853 -13.59 41.29 22.85
N TYR A 854 -13.48 40.00 23.16
CA TYR A 854 -14.03 39.41 24.37
C TYR A 854 -12.93 38.68 25.15
N THR A 855 -12.85 38.89 26.47
CA THR A 855 -11.98 38.08 27.33
C THR A 855 -12.74 36.90 27.92
N ILE A 856 -12.12 35.72 27.95
CA ILE A 856 -12.74 34.47 28.41
C ILE A 856 -11.81 33.76 29.39
N LYS A 857 -12.37 33.27 30.50
CA LYS A 857 -11.67 32.41 31.47
C LYS A 857 -12.60 31.36 32.07
N ALA A 858 -12.01 30.27 32.55
CA ALA A 858 -12.72 29.22 33.29
C ALA A 858 -12.28 29.20 34.76
N LYS A 859 -13.17 28.80 35.66
CA LYS A 859 -12.91 28.63 37.10
C LYS A 859 -13.50 27.32 37.61
N ALA A 860 -12.66 26.41 38.09
CA ALA A 860 -13.11 25.13 38.62
C ALA A 860 -13.24 25.13 40.14
N TYR A 861 -14.16 24.32 40.67
CA TYR A 861 -14.36 24.09 42.09
C TYR A 861 -14.25 22.60 42.40
N ASN A 862 -13.64 22.25 43.54
CA ASN A 862 -13.62 20.87 44.02
C ASN A 862 -14.60 20.65 45.19
N SER A 863 -14.80 19.39 45.57
CA SER A 863 -15.72 19.00 46.66
C SER A 863 -15.24 19.42 48.06
N GLY A 864 -13.99 19.88 48.18
CA GLY A 864 -13.46 20.52 49.38
C GLY A 864 -13.78 22.01 49.47
N GLY A 865 -14.44 22.59 48.46
CA GLY A 865 -14.76 24.01 48.37
C GLY A 865 -13.63 24.90 47.85
N ASN A 866 -12.49 24.32 47.44
CA ASN A 866 -11.40 25.08 46.83
C ASN A 866 -11.77 25.48 45.39
N SER A 867 -11.22 26.59 44.90
CA SER A 867 -11.37 27.04 43.51
C SER A 867 -10.04 27.44 42.86
N ILE A 868 -9.93 27.26 41.54
CA ILE A 868 -8.78 27.69 40.72
C ILE A 868 -9.25 28.24 39.37
N GLU A 869 -8.51 29.19 38.80
CA GLU A 869 -8.84 29.87 37.54
C GLU A 869 -7.84 29.50 36.44
N SER A 870 -8.30 29.48 35.19
CA SER A 870 -7.45 29.32 34.00
C SER A 870 -6.72 30.61 33.67
N THR A 871 -5.76 30.55 32.75
CA THR A 871 -5.33 31.77 32.04
C THR A 871 -6.50 32.39 31.29
N GLU A 872 -6.59 33.71 31.31
CA GLU A 872 -7.56 34.47 30.52
C GLU A 872 -7.07 34.60 29.08
N ILE A 873 -7.98 34.44 28.13
CA ILE A 873 -7.72 34.61 26.69
C ILE A 873 -8.58 35.74 26.13
N THR A 874 -8.21 36.25 24.96
CA THR A 874 -9.03 37.19 24.17
C THR A 874 -9.48 36.52 22.88
N ILE A 875 -10.73 36.71 22.47
CA ILE A 875 -11.21 36.37 21.12
C ILE A 875 -11.72 37.62 20.41
N VAL A 876 -11.82 37.57 19.09
CA VAL A 876 -12.32 38.68 18.25
C VAL A 876 -13.63 38.25 17.59
N VAL A 877 -14.67 39.08 17.66
CA VAL A 877 -15.93 38.87 16.96
C VAL A 877 -16.10 39.95 15.91
N ASN A 878 -16.23 39.55 14.64
CA ASN A 878 -16.36 40.43 13.47
C ASN A 878 -17.76 40.32 12.84
N ASP A 879 -18.21 41.36 12.12
CA ASP A 879 -19.41 41.28 11.27
C ASP A 879 -19.02 40.90 9.83
N VAL A 880 -19.95 40.36 9.06
CA VAL A 880 -19.75 40.07 7.64
C VAL A 880 -20.09 41.32 6.83
N ASP A 881 -19.12 41.87 6.10
CA ASP A 881 -19.39 42.91 5.11
C ASP A 881 -20.12 42.30 3.90
N LYS A 882 -21.46 42.33 3.94
CA LYS A 882 -22.32 41.82 2.86
C LYS A 882 -22.23 42.64 1.57
N THR A 883 -21.52 43.77 1.56
CA THR A 883 -21.26 44.52 0.33
C THR A 883 -19.99 44.04 -0.39
N ASP A 884 -19.14 43.28 0.31
CA ASP A 884 -17.91 42.73 -0.26
C ASP A 884 -17.95 41.21 -0.39
N LEU A 885 -17.99 40.73 -1.63
CA LEU A 885 -18.11 39.30 -1.93
C LEU A 885 -16.77 38.62 -2.24
N THR A 886 -15.61 39.21 -1.93
CA THR A 886 -14.31 38.56 -2.23
C THR A 886 -13.89 37.43 -1.29
N GLY A 887 -14.64 37.19 -0.21
CA GLY A 887 -14.22 36.33 0.91
C GLY A 887 -14.55 34.83 0.81
N ASP A 888 -15.37 34.41 -0.16
CA ASP A 888 -15.80 33.02 -0.33
C ASP A 888 -16.04 32.68 -1.82
N THR A 889 -16.38 31.42 -2.09
CA THR A 889 -17.01 30.96 -3.32
C THR A 889 -18.51 30.89 -3.11
N TYR A 890 -19.31 31.37 -4.06
CA TYR A 890 -20.76 31.53 -3.87
C TYR A 890 -21.59 30.77 -4.90
N ARG A 891 -22.78 30.34 -4.46
CA ARG A 891 -23.87 29.85 -5.30
C ARG A 891 -24.87 30.99 -5.48
N LEU A 892 -25.17 31.35 -6.72
CA LEU A 892 -26.09 32.44 -7.05
C LEU A 892 -27.47 31.86 -7.37
N ARG A 893 -28.46 32.10 -6.51
CA ARG A 893 -29.83 31.59 -6.69
C ARG A 893 -30.78 32.70 -7.10
N ASN A 894 -31.55 32.54 -8.17
CA ASN A 894 -32.54 33.52 -8.57
C ASN A 894 -33.74 33.50 -7.61
N VAL A 895 -34.18 34.67 -7.15
CA VAL A 895 -35.27 34.78 -6.16
C VAL A 895 -36.62 34.34 -6.73
N ALA A 896 -36.88 34.56 -8.02
CA ALA A 896 -38.18 34.22 -8.62
C ALA A 896 -38.34 32.73 -8.92
N THR A 897 -37.26 32.05 -9.31
CA THR A 897 -37.32 30.65 -9.78
C THR A 897 -36.73 29.65 -8.79
N GLY A 898 -35.90 30.11 -7.85
CA GLY A 898 -35.16 29.26 -6.94
C GLY A 898 -34.03 28.46 -7.62
N LYS A 899 -33.74 28.72 -8.90
CA LYS A 899 -32.68 28.03 -9.66
C LYS A 899 -31.33 28.70 -9.47
N PHE A 900 -30.26 27.93 -9.65
CA PHE A 900 -28.87 28.36 -9.50
C PHE A 900 -28.25 28.73 -10.85
N LEU A 901 -27.46 29.81 -10.87
CA LEU A 901 -26.71 30.23 -12.05
C LEU A 901 -25.54 29.25 -12.29
N GLY A 902 -25.51 28.61 -13.45
CA GLY A 902 -24.45 27.70 -13.86
C GLY A 902 -23.68 28.19 -15.08
N ALA A 903 -22.36 28.01 -15.06
CA ALA A 903 -21.51 28.18 -16.22
C ALA A 903 -21.82 27.09 -17.27
N ASN A 904 -21.73 27.45 -18.54
CA ASN A 904 -21.87 26.48 -19.63
C ASN A 904 -20.57 25.67 -19.79
N SER A 905 -20.59 24.59 -20.58
CA SER A 905 -19.43 23.71 -20.80
C SER A 905 -18.34 24.32 -21.68
N SER A 906 -18.56 25.50 -22.28
CA SER A 906 -17.59 26.17 -23.16
C SER A 906 -17.72 27.69 -23.10
N ALA A 907 -16.60 28.39 -23.21
CA ALA A 907 -16.55 29.85 -23.27
C ALA A 907 -17.34 30.43 -24.44
N GLY A 908 -17.94 31.61 -24.24
CA GLY A 908 -18.76 32.34 -25.21
C GLY A 908 -20.21 31.86 -25.30
N GLN A 909 -20.60 30.83 -24.56
CA GLN A 909 -21.97 30.33 -24.51
C GLN A 909 -22.78 30.96 -23.35
N PRO A 910 -24.12 31.08 -23.48
CA PRO A 910 -24.98 31.57 -22.41
C PRO A 910 -24.91 30.70 -21.16
N VAL A 911 -24.99 31.36 -19.99
CA VAL A 911 -25.14 30.68 -18.70
C VAL A 911 -26.45 29.89 -18.63
N ILE A 912 -26.46 28.83 -17.82
CA ILE A 912 -27.56 27.87 -17.70
C ILE A 912 -28.12 27.89 -16.28
N MET A 913 -29.43 28.01 -16.13
CA MET A 913 -30.10 27.87 -14.83
C MET A 913 -30.24 26.38 -14.43
N ARG A 914 -29.83 26.04 -13.21
CA ARG A 914 -29.79 24.67 -12.67
C ARG A 914 -30.74 24.52 -11.48
N ASP A 915 -31.30 23.33 -11.32
CA ASP A 915 -32.15 23.02 -10.16
C ASP A 915 -31.32 22.58 -8.93
N THR A 916 -30.04 22.26 -9.12
CA THR A 916 -29.09 21.85 -8.08
C THR A 916 -27.96 22.86 -7.92
N ALA A 917 -27.31 22.87 -6.75
CA ALA A 917 -26.36 23.92 -6.37
C ALA A 917 -24.88 23.45 -6.33
N GLU A 918 -24.63 22.16 -6.11
CA GLU A 918 -23.34 21.66 -5.59
C GLU A 918 -22.28 21.23 -6.62
N ASP A 919 -22.65 21.05 -7.88
CA ASP A 919 -21.64 20.69 -8.89
C ASP A 919 -20.64 21.88 -9.05
N ASN A 920 -19.50 21.71 -9.74
CA ASN A 920 -18.47 22.77 -9.87
C ASN A 920 -18.86 24.01 -10.73
N ASP A 921 -19.52 23.87 -11.89
CA ASP A 921 -20.10 24.99 -12.68
C ASP A 921 -21.09 25.99 -12.01
N ARG A 922 -21.46 25.92 -10.72
CA ARG A 922 -22.29 26.97 -10.04
C ARG A 922 -21.54 27.70 -8.93
N HIS A 923 -20.25 27.45 -8.82
CA HIS A 923 -19.37 28.05 -7.83
C HIS A 923 -18.71 29.29 -8.44
N TRP A 924 -19.11 30.46 -7.95
CA TRP A 924 -18.68 31.76 -8.47
C TRP A 924 -17.79 32.48 -7.47
N GLU A 925 -16.64 32.96 -7.90
CA GLU A 925 -15.78 33.86 -7.12
C GLU A 925 -15.92 35.30 -7.61
N PHE A 926 -15.93 36.24 -6.66
CA PHE A 926 -15.90 37.67 -6.96
C PHE A 926 -14.49 38.18 -6.77
N VAL A 927 -13.95 38.84 -7.80
CA VAL A 927 -12.59 39.41 -7.77
C VAL A 927 -12.66 40.90 -8.04
N LYS A 928 -12.13 41.72 -7.13
CA LYS A 928 -12.09 43.17 -7.26
C LYS A 928 -11.19 43.61 -8.42
N VAL A 929 -11.65 44.60 -9.17
CA VAL A 929 -10.94 45.22 -10.29
C VAL A 929 -11.14 46.73 -10.25
N ASP A 930 -10.03 47.46 -10.23
CA ASP A 930 -10.06 48.92 -10.42
C ASP A 930 -10.21 49.25 -11.91
N VAL A 931 -11.23 50.04 -12.24
CA VAL A 931 -11.41 50.62 -13.57
C VAL A 931 -11.42 52.14 -13.42
N SER A 932 -10.25 52.75 -13.63
CA SER A 932 -10.06 54.21 -13.58
C SER A 932 -10.37 54.83 -12.22
N GLY A 933 -9.93 54.18 -11.13
CA GLY A 933 -10.11 54.67 -9.76
C GLY A 933 -11.48 54.35 -9.13
N THR A 934 -12.30 53.53 -9.81
CA THR A 934 -13.56 52.99 -9.28
C THR A 934 -13.45 51.47 -9.23
N GLU A 935 -13.77 50.89 -8.08
CA GLU A 935 -13.72 49.44 -7.85
C GLU A 935 -15.00 48.77 -8.36
N TYR A 936 -14.83 47.70 -9.13
CA TYR A 936 -15.88 46.81 -9.62
C TYR A 936 -15.48 45.34 -9.36
N TYR A 937 -16.35 44.40 -9.71
CA TYR A 937 -16.10 42.97 -9.57
C TYR A 937 -16.06 42.24 -10.91
N ASN A 938 -15.14 41.30 -11.09
CA ASN A 938 -15.37 40.18 -12.00
C ASN A 938 -16.13 39.08 -11.24
N ILE A 939 -17.01 38.36 -11.95
CA ILE A 939 -17.69 37.16 -11.43
C ILE A 939 -17.13 35.96 -12.21
N ASP A 940 -16.32 35.13 -11.56
CA ASP A 940 -15.54 34.05 -12.18
C ASP A 940 -16.08 32.66 -11.83
N SER A 941 -16.27 31.81 -12.83
CA SER A 941 -16.69 30.42 -12.67
C SER A 941 -15.55 29.44 -12.37
N LYS A 942 -14.28 29.86 -12.52
CA LYS A 942 -13.05 29.04 -12.57
C LYS A 942 -12.98 27.96 -13.65
N LEU A 943 -14.11 27.56 -14.22
CA LEU A 943 -14.16 26.58 -15.31
C LEU A 943 -14.02 27.25 -16.67
N ASN A 944 -14.81 28.30 -16.91
CA ASN A 944 -14.90 28.99 -18.20
C ASN A 944 -14.76 30.50 -18.06
N GLY A 945 -13.97 30.94 -17.07
CA GLY A 945 -13.57 32.32 -16.77
C GLY A 945 -14.73 33.26 -16.41
N VAL A 946 -14.50 34.57 -16.56
CA VAL A 946 -15.37 35.64 -16.04
C VAL A 946 -16.66 35.83 -16.86
N LEU A 947 -17.73 36.25 -16.20
CA LEU A 947 -19.01 36.59 -16.84
C LEU A 947 -18.94 37.90 -17.62
N ARG A 948 -19.65 37.91 -18.76
CA ARG A 948 -19.82 39.05 -19.64
C ARG A 948 -21.29 39.36 -19.86
N GLY A 949 -21.68 40.63 -19.67
CA GLY A 949 -22.96 41.15 -20.14
C GLY A 949 -22.86 41.65 -21.58
N THR A 950 -23.42 40.89 -22.54
CA THR A 950 -23.24 41.23 -23.96
C THR A 950 -24.09 42.42 -24.42
N GLY A 951 -23.78 42.98 -25.60
CA GLY A 951 -24.53 44.08 -26.21
C GLY A 951 -25.59 43.63 -27.24
N GLY A 952 -26.31 44.59 -27.80
CA GLY A 952 -27.39 44.33 -28.77
C GLY A 952 -26.96 43.70 -30.11
N THR A 953 -25.67 43.74 -30.44
CA THR A 953 -25.11 43.20 -31.68
C THR A 953 -24.40 41.85 -31.49
N PHE A 954 -24.55 41.20 -30.34
CA PHE A 954 -23.89 39.93 -30.06
C PHE A 954 -24.46 38.79 -30.91
N GLY A 955 -23.59 38.11 -31.67
CA GLY A 955 -23.99 37.09 -32.64
C GLY A 955 -24.66 35.84 -32.04
N GLY A 956 -24.49 35.59 -30.74
CA GLY A 956 -25.15 34.49 -30.02
C GLY A 956 -26.54 34.83 -29.45
N GLY A 957 -26.97 36.10 -29.56
CA GLY A 957 -28.24 36.60 -29.03
C GLY A 957 -28.05 37.91 -28.25
N ALA A 958 -28.81 38.94 -28.60
CA ALA A 958 -28.66 40.26 -28.01
C ALA A 958 -28.80 40.23 -26.47
N TYR A 959 -27.89 40.91 -25.76
CA TYR A 959 -27.95 41.14 -24.31
C TYR A 959 -27.87 39.90 -23.41
N LEU A 960 -27.48 38.74 -23.93
CA LEU A 960 -27.26 37.54 -23.11
C LEU A 960 -26.07 37.70 -22.15
N ILE A 961 -26.12 37.01 -21.02
CA ILE A 961 -24.99 36.82 -20.12
C ILE A 961 -24.29 35.51 -20.47
N VAL A 962 -22.98 35.60 -20.71
CA VAL A 962 -22.15 34.48 -21.18
C VAL A 962 -20.90 34.34 -20.32
N SER A 963 -20.38 33.12 -20.20
CA SER A 963 -19.03 32.89 -19.65
C SER A 963 -17.97 33.26 -20.70
N THR A 964 -16.80 33.73 -20.28
CA THR A 964 -15.68 34.07 -21.19
C THR A 964 -14.41 33.38 -20.74
N GLY A 965 -13.60 32.84 -21.65
CA GLY A 965 -12.30 32.25 -21.30
C GLY A 965 -11.26 33.25 -20.75
N ASN A 966 -11.67 34.48 -20.45
CA ASN A 966 -10.83 35.50 -19.85
C ASN A 966 -10.66 35.23 -18.35
N GLN A 967 -9.42 35.42 -17.88
CA GLN A 967 -9.07 35.30 -16.47
C GLN A 967 -9.57 36.51 -15.66
N PRO A 968 -9.75 36.38 -14.33
CA PRO A 968 -10.09 37.50 -13.45
C PRO A 968 -9.01 38.59 -13.48
N THR A 969 -9.34 39.78 -12.98
CA THR A 969 -8.63 41.08 -13.14
C THR A 969 -8.85 41.77 -14.49
N ASN A 970 -9.85 41.34 -15.25
CA ASN A 970 -10.21 41.95 -16.53
C ASN A 970 -11.00 43.26 -16.29
N SER A 971 -10.53 44.35 -16.91
CA SER A 971 -11.11 45.70 -16.77
C SER A 971 -12.01 46.11 -17.95
N ASP A 972 -12.39 45.18 -18.83
CA ASP A 972 -13.32 45.46 -19.92
C ASP A 972 -14.70 45.81 -19.34
N VAL A 973 -15.28 46.90 -19.82
CA VAL A 973 -16.54 47.47 -19.29
C VAL A 973 -17.73 46.51 -19.35
N ASP A 974 -17.67 45.47 -20.19
CA ASP A 974 -18.73 44.46 -20.33
C ASP A 974 -18.50 43.19 -19.49
N LYS A 975 -17.42 43.14 -18.68
CA LYS A 975 -17.02 42.00 -17.83
C LYS A 975 -16.82 42.39 -16.36
N VAL A 976 -17.07 43.64 -16.04
CA VAL A 976 -17.05 44.17 -14.67
C VAL A 976 -18.47 44.43 -14.20
N TRP A 977 -18.69 44.23 -12.90
CA TRP A 977 -20.01 44.23 -12.28
C TRP A 977 -20.03 45.09 -11.03
N THR A 978 -21.08 45.88 -10.83
CA THR A 978 -21.39 46.50 -9.54
C THR A 978 -22.33 45.60 -8.77
N VAL A 979 -22.00 45.33 -7.51
CA VAL A 979 -22.80 44.55 -6.58
C VAL A 979 -23.70 45.49 -5.79
N HIS A 980 -25.01 45.29 -5.88
CA HIS A 980 -26.00 46.04 -5.12
C HIS A 980 -26.62 45.12 -4.07
N TYR A 981 -26.29 45.32 -2.80
CA TYR A 981 -26.89 44.59 -1.68
C TYR A 981 -28.12 45.33 -1.14
N ASN A 982 -29.24 44.61 -0.98
CA ASN A 982 -30.45 45.11 -0.36
C ASN A 982 -30.65 44.46 1.01
N GLN A 983 -30.46 45.25 2.06
CA GLN A 983 -30.61 44.80 3.43
C GLN A 983 -32.05 44.42 3.82
N ALA A 984 -33.06 44.98 3.16
CA ALA A 984 -34.46 44.80 3.55
C ALA A 984 -34.98 43.37 3.28
N ASP A 985 -34.46 42.70 2.25
CA ASP A 985 -34.85 41.35 1.86
C ASP A 985 -33.67 40.38 1.70
N ASP A 986 -32.46 40.80 2.10
CA ASP A 986 -31.21 40.05 2.03
C ASP A 986 -30.90 39.53 0.61
N THR A 987 -31.14 40.37 -0.40
CA THR A 987 -30.92 40.04 -1.82
C THR A 987 -29.87 40.91 -2.47
N TYR A 988 -29.38 40.45 -3.61
CA TYR A 988 -28.33 41.08 -4.41
C TYR A 988 -28.83 41.34 -5.83
N ARG A 989 -28.32 42.40 -6.46
CA ARG A 989 -28.42 42.63 -7.90
C ARG A 989 -27.03 42.88 -8.47
N PHE A 990 -26.78 42.35 -9.66
CA PHE A 990 -25.52 42.50 -10.36
C PHE A 990 -25.72 43.37 -11.59
N GLU A 991 -25.18 44.58 -11.55
CA GLU A 991 -25.23 45.54 -12.65
C GLU A 991 -23.98 45.43 -13.50
N VAL A 992 -24.10 45.46 -14.83
CA VAL A 992 -22.92 45.51 -15.72
C VAL A 992 -22.30 46.91 -15.61
N LYS A 993 -21.11 46.98 -15.00
CA LYS A 993 -20.42 48.22 -14.61
C LYS A 993 -21.37 49.18 -13.90
N ASP A 994 -21.82 50.23 -14.58
CA ASP A 994 -22.73 51.28 -14.12
C ASP A 994 -23.72 51.67 -15.24
N GLY A 995 -24.05 50.71 -16.10
CA GLY A 995 -24.80 50.92 -17.35
C GLY A 995 -26.33 50.90 -17.23
N GLY A 996 -26.88 50.78 -16.03
CA GLY A 996 -28.33 50.69 -15.76
C GLY A 996 -28.96 49.36 -16.17
N ARG A 997 -28.17 48.30 -16.32
CA ARG A 997 -28.60 46.97 -16.79
C ARG A 997 -28.13 45.87 -15.85
N PHE A 998 -29.07 45.01 -15.46
CA PHE A 998 -28.88 44.02 -14.40
C PHE A 998 -29.01 42.59 -14.91
N MET A 999 -28.32 41.67 -14.24
CA MET A 999 -28.47 40.22 -14.45
C MET A 999 -29.90 39.78 -14.15
N TYR A 1000 -30.60 39.30 -15.17
CA TYR A 1000 -32.03 39.01 -15.14
C TYR A 1000 -32.34 37.65 -15.78
N GLU A 1001 -33.00 36.76 -15.03
CA GLU A 1001 -33.47 35.47 -15.55
C GLU A 1001 -34.82 35.63 -16.25
N ASP A 1002 -34.83 35.53 -17.58
CA ASP A 1002 -36.03 35.65 -18.39
C ASP A 1002 -36.94 34.41 -18.26
N PRO A 1003 -38.27 34.54 -18.43
CA PRO A 1003 -39.18 33.38 -18.44
C PRO A 1003 -38.80 32.26 -19.43
N ASN A 1004 -38.01 32.55 -20.47
CA ASN A 1004 -37.49 31.53 -21.37
C ASN A 1004 -36.32 30.68 -20.79
N GLY A 1005 -35.84 31.00 -19.59
CA GLY A 1005 -34.77 30.29 -18.88
C GLY A 1005 -33.35 30.77 -19.19
N ASN A 1006 -33.18 31.72 -20.11
CA ASN A 1006 -31.89 32.38 -20.35
C ASN A 1006 -31.70 33.59 -19.43
N VAL A 1007 -30.45 33.99 -19.23
CA VAL A 1007 -30.09 35.14 -18.39
C VAL A 1007 -29.57 36.28 -19.27
N TYR A 1008 -30.13 37.48 -19.08
CA TYR A 1008 -29.85 38.68 -19.88
C TYR A 1008 -29.37 39.84 -19.00
N ASN A 1009 -28.73 40.86 -19.60
CA ASN A 1009 -28.43 42.15 -18.95
C ASN A 1009 -29.48 43.23 -19.32
N TYR A 1010 -30.66 43.15 -18.72
CA TYR A 1010 -31.76 44.06 -19.05
C TYR A 1010 -31.83 45.28 -18.13
N ALA A 1011 -32.38 46.37 -18.66
CA ALA A 1011 -32.80 47.51 -17.86
C ALA A 1011 -34.15 47.16 -17.22
N VAL A 1012 -34.10 46.64 -15.99
CA VAL A 1012 -35.27 46.13 -15.24
C VAL A 1012 -35.31 46.73 -13.84
N SER A 1013 -36.52 46.93 -13.31
CA SER A 1013 -36.72 47.45 -11.96
C SER A 1013 -36.31 46.40 -10.91
N ASP A 1014 -35.86 46.88 -9.76
CA ASP A 1014 -35.65 46.08 -8.55
C ASP A 1014 -36.93 45.46 -7.98
N THR A 1015 -38.13 45.91 -8.38
CA THR A 1015 -39.40 45.26 -7.99
C THR A 1015 -39.59 43.90 -8.65
N ASP A 1016 -38.85 43.59 -9.72
CA ASP A 1016 -38.91 42.30 -10.38
C ASP A 1016 -37.97 41.30 -9.70
N ALA A 1017 -38.55 40.26 -9.10
CA ALA A 1017 -37.84 39.20 -8.41
C ALA A 1017 -36.85 38.44 -9.31
N ARG A 1018 -37.07 38.41 -10.64
CA ARG A 1018 -36.14 37.77 -11.60
C ARG A 1018 -34.84 38.53 -11.78
N SER A 1019 -34.77 39.79 -11.33
CA SER A 1019 -33.55 40.59 -11.27
C SER A 1019 -32.81 40.51 -9.93
N LYS A 1020 -33.37 39.78 -8.94
CA LYS A 1020 -32.80 39.62 -7.60
C LYS A 1020 -32.20 38.23 -7.42
N TRP A 1021 -31.10 38.18 -6.68
CA TRP A 1021 -30.31 36.98 -6.44
C TRP A 1021 -30.02 36.81 -4.95
N GLN A 1022 -30.07 35.57 -4.47
CA GLN A 1022 -29.49 35.18 -3.19
C GLN A 1022 -28.05 34.73 -3.45
N VAL A 1023 -27.12 35.19 -2.62
CA VAL A 1023 -25.69 34.88 -2.69
C VAL A 1023 -25.36 33.98 -1.51
N ILE A 1024 -25.18 32.68 -1.79
CA ILE A 1024 -25.07 31.65 -0.75
C ILE A 1024 -23.62 31.13 -0.72
N PRO A 1025 -22.86 31.36 0.37
CA PRO A 1025 -21.47 30.91 0.46
C PRO A 1025 -21.38 29.39 0.40
N ALA A 1026 -20.46 28.81 -0.38
CA ALA A 1026 -20.29 27.36 -0.56
C ALA A 1026 -19.86 26.65 0.73
N SER A 1027 -19.24 27.38 1.65
CA SER A 1027 -18.89 26.95 3.01
C SER A 1027 -20.12 26.64 3.89
N VAL A 1028 -21.30 27.17 3.54
CA VAL A 1028 -22.55 26.90 4.23
C VAL A 1028 -23.20 25.65 3.64
N THR A 1029 -23.31 24.58 4.42
CA THR A 1029 -24.17 23.45 4.03
C THR A 1029 -25.61 23.97 3.95
N LEU A 1030 -26.25 23.86 2.78
CA LEU A 1030 -27.65 24.24 2.62
C LEU A 1030 -28.48 23.45 3.64
N SER A 1031 -29.16 24.15 4.56
CA SER A 1031 -29.81 23.54 5.71
C SER A 1031 -30.90 22.54 5.29
N ASP A 1032 -31.04 21.47 6.07
CA ASP A 1032 -32.02 20.40 5.88
C ASP A 1032 -33.49 20.88 5.80
N GLN A 1033 -33.82 22.12 6.20
CA GLN A 1033 -35.17 22.69 6.00
C GLN A 1033 -35.50 23.04 4.52
N GLU A 1034 -34.51 23.27 3.65
CA GLU A 1034 -34.76 23.47 2.21
C GLU A 1034 -34.74 22.15 1.41
N ASN A 1035 -34.11 21.10 1.95
CA ASN A 1035 -34.27 19.71 1.47
C ASN A 1035 -35.56 19.05 1.97
N GLU A 1036 -36.15 19.54 3.07
CA GLU A 1036 -37.46 19.08 3.60
C GLU A 1036 -38.63 19.36 2.64
N LEU A 1037 -38.49 20.25 1.65
CA LEU A 1037 -39.52 20.45 0.62
C LEU A 1037 -39.46 19.45 -0.55
N GLN A 1038 -38.45 18.56 -0.62
CA GLN A 1038 -38.38 17.52 -1.66
C GLN A 1038 -38.26 16.07 -1.18
N GLU A 1039 -38.15 15.79 0.13
CA GLU A 1039 -38.33 14.43 0.67
C GLU A 1039 -39.80 14.05 1.02
N SER A 1040 -40.78 14.89 0.66
CA SER A 1040 -42.20 14.64 0.96
C SER A 1040 -42.92 13.62 0.06
N LEU A 1041 -42.19 12.84 -0.74
CA LEU A 1041 -42.78 12.06 -1.85
C LEU A 1041 -42.86 10.55 -1.65
N ILE A 1042 -42.41 9.95 -0.55
CA ILE A 1042 -42.74 8.52 -0.30
C ILE A 1042 -44.05 8.37 0.46
N LYS A 1043 -45.16 8.41 -0.28
CA LYS A 1043 -46.53 8.28 0.25
C LYS A 1043 -47.25 7.12 -0.40
N VAL A 1044 -48.12 6.46 0.36
CA VAL A 1044 -48.99 5.40 -0.14
C VAL A 1044 -50.45 5.87 -0.17
N TYR A 1045 -51.12 5.76 -1.32
CA TYR A 1045 -52.51 6.17 -1.49
C TYR A 1045 -53.30 5.23 -2.44
N PRO A 1046 -54.55 4.87 -2.11
CA PRO A 1046 -55.23 5.12 -0.85
C PRO A 1046 -54.62 4.27 0.28
N ASN A 1047 -54.64 4.81 1.50
CA ASN A 1047 -54.27 4.07 2.72
C ASN A 1047 -55.13 4.59 3.88
N PRO A 1048 -56.17 3.86 4.33
CA PRO A 1048 -56.45 2.45 4.03
C PRO A 1048 -56.90 2.18 2.58
N THR A 1049 -56.58 1.00 2.04
CA THR A 1049 -56.88 0.53 0.67
C THR A 1049 -57.86 -0.65 0.68
N SER A 1050 -58.57 -0.89 -0.43
CA SER A 1050 -59.30 -2.15 -0.69
C SER A 1050 -58.41 -3.27 -1.26
N GLY A 1051 -57.14 -2.96 -1.57
CA GLY A 1051 -56.16 -3.88 -2.14
C GLY A 1051 -55.20 -3.19 -3.11
N ALA A 1052 -55.69 -2.34 -4.01
CA ALA A 1052 -54.85 -1.57 -4.93
C ALA A 1052 -54.44 -0.21 -4.34
N PHE A 1053 -53.15 0.13 -4.44
CA PHE A 1053 -52.60 1.40 -3.97
C PHE A 1053 -51.35 1.79 -4.75
N GLU A 1054 -51.05 3.09 -4.76
CA GLU A 1054 -49.84 3.63 -5.37
C GLU A 1054 -48.87 4.09 -4.29
N ILE A 1055 -47.59 3.80 -4.49
CA ILE A 1055 -46.48 4.38 -3.73
C ILE A 1055 -45.84 5.45 -4.60
N THR A 1056 -45.84 6.68 -4.11
CA THR A 1056 -45.07 7.75 -4.73
C THR A 1056 -43.59 7.55 -4.34
N VAL A 1057 -42.66 7.75 -5.27
CA VAL A 1057 -41.21 7.58 -5.09
C VAL A 1057 -40.47 8.67 -5.88
N PRO A 1058 -39.17 8.94 -5.63
CA PRO A 1058 -38.44 9.97 -6.36
C PRO A 1058 -38.49 9.78 -7.88
N LYS A 1059 -38.82 10.86 -8.61
CA LYS A 1059 -39.06 10.84 -10.07
C LYS A 1059 -37.82 10.53 -10.92
N HIS A 1060 -36.62 10.64 -10.35
CA HIS A 1060 -35.37 10.36 -11.05
C HIS A 1060 -35.02 8.85 -11.09
N LEU A 1061 -35.76 8.02 -10.35
CA LEU A 1061 -35.59 6.58 -10.39
C LEU A 1061 -36.41 5.99 -11.55
N ASN A 1062 -35.78 5.11 -12.34
CA ASN A 1062 -36.46 4.38 -13.42
C ASN A 1062 -37.10 3.07 -12.93
N SER A 1063 -36.54 2.47 -11.88
CA SER A 1063 -37.09 1.30 -11.19
C SER A 1063 -36.67 1.30 -9.72
N ILE A 1064 -37.41 0.59 -8.87
CA ILE A 1064 -37.16 0.52 -7.43
C ILE A 1064 -37.53 -0.85 -6.86
N LYS A 1065 -36.71 -1.38 -5.93
CA LYS A 1065 -36.99 -2.66 -5.26
C LYS A 1065 -37.92 -2.45 -4.07
N LEU A 1066 -39.06 -3.13 -4.09
CA LEU A 1066 -40.03 -3.10 -2.99
C LEU A 1066 -40.17 -4.48 -2.34
N GLU A 1067 -40.26 -4.51 -1.02
CA GLU A 1067 -40.48 -5.71 -0.21
C GLU A 1067 -41.73 -5.53 0.65
N VAL A 1068 -42.74 -6.38 0.46
CA VAL A 1068 -44.02 -6.31 1.19
C VAL A 1068 -44.08 -7.44 2.21
N SER A 1069 -44.36 -7.13 3.47
CA SER A 1069 -44.48 -8.09 4.57
C SER A 1069 -45.81 -7.92 5.32
N ASN A 1070 -46.34 -8.99 5.92
CA ASN A 1070 -47.50 -8.88 6.83
C ASN A 1070 -47.08 -8.40 8.23
N ILE A 1071 -48.06 -8.22 9.13
CA ILE A 1071 -47.84 -7.80 10.53
C ILE A 1071 -46.97 -8.77 11.35
N HIS A 1072 -46.84 -10.03 10.92
CA HIS A 1072 -45.97 -11.03 11.57
C HIS A 1072 -44.55 -11.07 11.00
N GLY A 1073 -44.21 -10.13 10.11
CA GLY A 1073 -42.89 -10.05 9.48
C GLY A 1073 -42.66 -11.08 8.37
N GLN A 1074 -43.68 -11.84 7.96
CA GLN A 1074 -43.56 -12.77 6.84
C GLN A 1074 -43.54 -11.99 5.52
N LEU A 1075 -42.48 -12.20 4.72
CA LEU A 1075 -42.32 -11.58 3.41
C LEU A 1075 -43.31 -12.17 2.40
N ILE A 1076 -44.13 -11.32 1.81
CA ILE A 1076 -45.20 -11.64 0.85
C ILE A 1076 -44.72 -11.46 -0.59
N SER A 1077 -43.89 -10.44 -0.84
CA SER A 1077 -43.33 -10.13 -2.16
C SER A 1077 -42.01 -9.38 -2.00
N SER A 1078 -41.03 -9.65 -2.88
CA SER A 1078 -39.79 -8.87 -3.03
C SER A 1078 -39.45 -8.81 -4.52
N LYS A 1079 -39.68 -7.65 -5.15
CA LYS A 1079 -39.57 -7.48 -6.61
C LYS A 1079 -39.07 -6.08 -6.97
N MET A 1080 -38.47 -5.96 -8.15
CA MET A 1080 -38.23 -4.68 -8.80
C MET A 1080 -39.52 -4.20 -9.47
N TYR A 1081 -39.82 -2.92 -9.33
CA TYR A 1081 -40.96 -2.27 -9.96
C TYR A 1081 -40.48 -1.09 -10.80
N ASP A 1082 -41.04 -0.92 -11.99
CA ASP A 1082 -40.78 0.27 -12.81
C ASP A 1082 -41.48 1.50 -12.21
N VAL A 1083 -40.80 2.63 -12.24
CA VAL A 1083 -41.28 3.89 -11.70
C VAL A 1083 -41.83 4.73 -12.85
N ASN A 1084 -43.15 4.89 -12.90
CA ASN A 1084 -43.82 5.68 -13.93
C ASN A 1084 -44.25 7.02 -13.34
N GLY A 1085 -43.56 8.11 -13.72
CA GLY A 1085 -43.88 9.46 -13.26
C GLY A 1085 -43.69 9.67 -11.76
N GLY A 1086 -42.78 8.92 -11.12
CA GLY A 1086 -42.56 8.94 -9.67
C GLY A 1086 -43.60 8.14 -8.88
N LYS A 1087 -44.26 7.17 -9.50
CA LYS A 1087 -45.23 6.30 -8.84
C LYS A 1087 -45.00 4.84 -9.19
N VAL A 1088 -45.33 3.98 -8.22
CA VAL A 1088 -45.35 2.53 -8.36
C VAL A 1088 -46.71 2.03 -7.89
N SER A 1089 -47.44 1.34 -8.75
CA SER A 1089 -48.73 0.73 -8.40
C SER A 1089 -48.54 -0.68 -7.86
N LEU A 1090 -49.18 -1.00 -6.73
CA LEU A 1090 -49.21 -2.32 -6.13
C LEU A 1090 -50.65 -2.75 -5.88
N ASP A 1091 -50.89 -4.04 -5.98
CA ASP A 1091 -52.19 -4.64 -5.70
C ASP A 1091 -52.03 -5.85 -4.77
N ILE A 1092 -52.68 -5.78 -3.61
CA ILE A 1092 -52.79 -6.84 -2.60
C ILE A 1092 -54.26 -7.26 -2.40
N THR A 1093 -55.12 -7.06 -3.39
CA THR A 1093 -56.55 -7.43 -3.35
C THR A 1093 -56.74 -8.92 -3.05
N ASP A 1094 -55.80 -9.78 -3.44
CA ASP A 1094 -55.80 -11.21 -3.16
C ASP A 1094 -55.33 -11.59 -1.74
N LYS A 1095 -54.83 -10.63 -0.94
CA LYS A 1095 -54.32 -10.87 0.42
C LYS A 1095 -55.40 -10.63 1.50
N PRO A 1096 -55.34 -11.24 2.69
CA PRO A 1096 -56.30 -10.99 3.76
C PRO A 1096 -56.36 -9.51 4.20
N ASN A 1097 -57.48 -9.07 4.80
CA ASN A 1097 -57.56 -7.73 5.38
C ASN A 1097 -56.62 -7.63 6.59
N GLY A 1098 -55.91 -6.52 6.75
CA GLY A 1098 -54.86 -6.41 7.75
C GLY A 1098 -53.81 -5.32 7.47
N VAL A 1099 -52.75 -5.32 8.27
CA VAL A 1099 -51.63 -4.37 8.17
C VAL A 1099 -50.47 -5.02 7.42
N TYR A 1100 -49.94 -4.28 6.44
CA TYR A 1100 -48.79 -4.66 5.63
C TYR A 1100 -47.69 -3.60 5.79
N PHE A 1101 -46.44 -4.03 5.76
CA PHE A 1101 -45.27 -3.17 5.78
C PHE A 1101 -44.54 -3.27 4.44
N ILE A 1102 -44.15 -2.14 3.87
CA ILE A 1102 -43.46 -2.08 2.58
C ILE A 1102 -42.11 -1.41 2.79
N LYS A 1103 -41.02 -2.15 2.55
CA LYS A 1103 -39.67 -1.60 2.49
C LYS A 1103 -39.38 -1.15 1.07
N VAL A 1104 -39.10 0.13 0.91
CA VAL A 1104 -38.70 0.80 -0.33
C VAL A 1104 -37.17 0.90 -0.31
N ASN A 1105 -36.47 0.15 -1.16
CA ASN A 1105 -35.00 0.11 -1.17
C ASN A 1105 -34.44 1.15 -2.17
N ALA A 1106 -34.47 2.43 -1.78
CA ALA A 1106 -33.70 3.50 -2.41
C ALA A 1106 -32.29 3.62 -1.77
N GLU A 1107 -31.48 4.62 -2.16
CA GLU A 1107 -30.14 4.87 -1.58
C GLU A 1107 -30.15 4.92 -0.04
N LYS A 1108 -31.23 5.46 0.54
CA LYS A 1108 -31.63 5.24 1.93
C LYS A 1108 -32.94 4.43 1.98
N PRO A 1109 -32.99 3.25 2.63
CA PRO A 1109 -34.22 2.45 2.71
C PRO A 1109 -35.33 3.15 3.51
N SER A 1110 -36.58 3.09 3.03
CA SER A 1110 -37.76 3.65 3.73
C SER A 1110 -38.82 2.58 4.00
N PHE A 1111 -39.64 2.75 5.04
CA PHE A 1111 -40.68 1.77 5.42
C PHE A 1111 -42.06 2.43 5.46
N LEU A 1112 -43.03 1.84 4.77
CA LEU A 1112 -44.42 2.30 4.71
C LEU A 1112 -45.34 1.27 5.37
N LYS A 1113 -46.35 1.75 6.11
CA LYS A 1113 -47.43 0.93 6.65
C LYS A 1113 -48.68 1.08 5.78
N VAL A 1114 -49.24 -0.01 5.27
CA VAL A 1114 -50.47 -0.06 4.48
C VAL A 1114 -51.54 -0.83 5.23
N ILE A 1115 -52.75 -0.27 5.33
CA ILE A 1115 -53.90 -0.89 5.96
C ILE A 1115 -54.87 -1.31 4.86
N LYS A 1116 -55.08 -2.62 4.70
CA LYS A 1116 -56.13 -3.17 3.82
C LYS A 1116 -57.41 -3.39 4.62
N LYS A 1117 -58.50 -2.72 4.22
CA LYS A 1117 -59.81 -2.79 4.90
C LYS A 1117 -60.67 -3.93 4.41
#